data_AF-A0A8J2XHD3-F1
#
_entry.id   AF-A0A8J2XHD3-F1
#
_cell.length_a   1.000
_cell.length_b   1.000
_cell.length_c   1.000
_cell.angle_alpha   90.00
_cell.angle_beta   90.00
_cell.angle_gamma   90.00
#
_symmetry.space_group_name_H-M   'P 1'
#
loop_
_entity.id
_entity.type
_entity.pdbx_description
1 polymer ?
#
loop_
_entity_poly.entity_id
_entity_poly.type
_entity_poly.pdbx_seq_one_letter_code
_entity_poly.pdbx_strand_id
1 'polypeptide(L)'
;MANVLIAQELPEIILPSPTVANLMRFEEVPVNHYTGIPDISIPIYNTKISNTLNLSIDLNYNPSGIRIDERSGWTGTGWSLGSESVISRTVMDVPDEIYSIPNGSISAPGDIGTFNNNFDEFGSINFQGGNVPAQWEEFVWKTSQGAQHYDYQPDLYQFSFFGFSGRFIIINENGNLVPKIVSSEQKVEININYNTYSGYNQNQFEITSFEVIDTSGNKFLFSAIETSTSTSAMQGANQLNELIVQGVNNPPKVMTYSSSWKLTSISSPNDNILATYTYNTITEEFDTPRSYESNSLTNFITLPASLIGSLKSYNAGLMPPKWMQTWSQLEIQSLKIKDITLHNQTKIEFARFLGHPEYAPLTGCQLNNIKVKNNNGSIVKNINLIYSTSSNNRLFLDQINDTTASETLPYIFHYEDKDSLPGFGSDYKDNWGYYNGNLPYYDIQLYENAVKKGLLTSIEYPTGGKKEFDYELHEIAYVGQELVNIYELPENRDSALKTISYEGFVETPQQQQSPLNGRLFFYIDVPQTININYNVSNSISNAIIYGNHRLELSSVNFLGYDPYATGVQPFPSSENDVTNITPIQSYVLNSNSQNVSITKSVTPGFYMLRVITSPFYFVDPSNGSTYLEVDASVNLSEFQYNSRNLKGGGLRIKHIRFTDNGIEKSKTSFNYDLDSNDSSLVNPHDPNIPLSSGVFDGSILMTRTFPKRMNLITPIECQQGNGFAPGNYPSTLYVFQSKKTLNSIIGGMTKGNYVGYKNVSVSQSNNGRTDYEFTTSLEYPNYPQFYYNWESPPYFEAPVPDTDYKRGLLTKQSIYNNGGDLLKEVANEYKFEEELATYQYYHTFYNGNCVFDVFYTNYYNFSNGIPDAEHPCSVDTTPVSGANCLPTDYIGIQPVYHKWGKSFLKETISKDYFYDALHTQFNTESRQTFVYNTGNFQIKEQNSYVFESGVEQHYKTKYYYPVGGVPASYNNAAAINKLNTINKINEVLVTENYKNGSLLTKIQNQYLEFNADLIELSAVQVAKENNIPEDRIVYHKYDLYGHPLEVSKADGMHIVYIWGYNQSQPIAMIENLDYASIPTQTIANLQSLSDSDNDRTLGASGNEGALRTALNALRVSYPEAMVSTYTYDPLVGVTSMTDAKGYTMYYEYDEFNRLKQVKDADGKILNETMYHYKQ
;
A
#
# COMPACT_ATOMS: atom_id res chain seq x y z
N MET A 1 0.60 33.76 -32.34
CA MET A 1 1.19 32.87 -31.29
C MET A 1 0.07 32.05 -30.64
N ALA A 2 -0.54 31.09 -31.33
CA ALA A 2 -1.84 30.53 -30.93
C ALA A 2 -1.88 28.99 -30.81
N ASN A 3 -0.82 28.36 -30.28
CA ASN A 3 -0.82 26.93 -29.94
C ASN A 3 -0.56 26.68 -28.44
N VAL A 4 -0.70 27.71 -27.60
CA VAL A 4 -0.24 27.70 -26.19
C VAL A 4 -1.42 27.80 -25.22
N LEU A 5 -2.44 26.97 -25.38
CA LEU A 5 -3.45 26.79 -24.34
C LEU A 5 -3.28 25.39 -23.74
N ILE A 6 -2.20 25.32 -22.98
CA ILE A 6 -2.11 24.78 -21.62
C ILE A 6 -2.98 23.52 -21.44
N ALA A 7 -2.33 22.38 -21.69
CA ALA A 7 -2.65 21.18 -20.94
C ALA A 7 -2.63 21.55 -19.46
N GLN A 8 -3.79 21.47 -18.81
CA GLN A 8 -3.88 21.43 -17.37
C GLN A 8 -3.15 20.14 -16.97
N GLU A 9 -1.86 20.25 -16.66
CA GLU A 9 -1.01 19.11 -16.32
C GLU A 9 -1.72 18.34 -15.21
N LEU A 10 -2.03 17.07 -15.47
CA LEU A 10 -2.51 16.18 -14.43
C LEU A 10 -1.40 16.10 -13.37
N PRO A 11 -1.73 16.07 -12.06
CA PRO A 11 -0.71 15.90 -11.04
C PRO A 11 0.13 14.65 -11.33
N GLU A 12 1.44 14.83 -11.41
CA GLU A 12 2.40 13.76 -11.71
C GLU A 12 2.89 13.15 -10.40
N ILE A 13 2.48 11.91 -10.10
CA ILE A 13 3.06 11.16 -8.97
C ILE A 13 4.33 10.48 -9.48
N ILE A 14 5.49 10.95 -9.06
CA ILE A 14 6.77 10.37 -9.45
C ILE A 14 7.31 9.51 -8.31
N LEU A 15 7.33 8.19 -8.55
CA LEU A 15 7.77 7.19 -7.59
C LEU A 15 9.31 7.17 -7.45
N PRO A 16 9.83 6.73 -6.30
CA PRO A 16 11.27 6.49 -6.12
C PRO A 16 11.76 5.30 -6.97
N SER A 17 13.06 4.99 -6.89
CA SER A 17 13.65 3.84 -7.61
C SER A 17 12.86 2.54 -7.34
N PRO A 18 12.72 1.60 -8.31
CA PRO A 18 11.96 0.37 -8.11
C PRO A 18 12.39 -0.45 -6.89
N THR A 19 13.68 -0.43 -6.53
CA THR A 19 14.16 -1.07 -5.29
C THR A 19 13.59 -0.42 -4.04
N VAL A 20 13.53 0.92 -4.00
CA VAL A 20 12.95 1.67 -2.87
C VAL A 20 11.44 1.52 -2.84
N ALA A 21 10.76 1.62 -3.99
CA ALA A 21 9.31 1.44 -4.08
C ALA A 21 8.87 0.06 -3.56
N ASN A 22 9.60 -1.01 -3.93
CA ASN A 22 9.30 -2.36 -3.45
C ASN A 22 9.59 -2.55 -1.95
N LEU A 23 10.55 -1.81 -1.38
CA LEU A 23 10.79 -1.80 0.06
C LEU A 23 9.67 -1.06 0.80
N MET A 24 9.26 0.11 0.30
CA MET A 24 8.18 0.91 0.90
C MET A 24 6.86 0.15 0.90
N ARG A 25 6.61 -0.74 -0.07
CA ARG A 25 5.42 -1.59 -0.11
C ARG A 25 5.14 -2.38 1.19
N PHE A 26 6.16 -2.73 1.96
CA PHE A 26 6.00 -3.40 3.26
C PHE A 26 5.60 -2.46 4.40
N GLU A 27 5.94 -1.17 4.30
CA GLU A 27 5.38 -0.12 5.16
C GLU A 27 3.93 0.17 4.76
N GLU A 28 3.69 0.30 3.45
CA GLU A 28 2.37 0.62 2.93
C GLU A 28 1.40 -0.48 3.30
N VAL A 29 1.67 -1.73 2.90
CA VAL A 29 0.80 -2.87 3.14
C VAL A 29 1.36 -3.73 4.27
N PRO A 30 0.94 -3.53 5.54
CA PRO A 30 1.46 -4.30 6.64
C PRO A 30 0.95 -5.74 6.58
N VAL A 31 1.80 -6.63 7.04
CA VAL A 31 1.52 -8.04 7.21
C VAL A 31 0.56 -8.21 8.39
N ASN A 32 -0.72 -8.43 8.13
CA ASN A 32 -1.70 -8.75 9.15
C ASN A 32 -2.94 -9.45 8.57
N HIS A 33 -3.79 -9.97 9.45
CA HIS A 33 -5.05 -10.61 9.05
C HIS A 33 -6.03 -9.62 8.41
N TYR A 34 -6.02 -8.36 8.84
CA TYR A 34 -6.90 -7.30 8.34
C TYR A 34 -6.75 -7.04 6.84
N THR A 35 -5.52 -7.03 6.31
CA THR A 35 -5.21 -6.86 4.89
C THR A 35 -5.21 -8.18 4.11
N GLY A 36 -5.24 -9.32 4.82
CA GLY A 36 -5.14 -10.65 4.19
C GLY A 36 -3.74 -10.99 3.68
N ILE A 37 -2.70 -10.30 4.14
CA ILE A 37 -1.31 -10.46 3.71
C ILE A 37 -0.52 -11.30 4.73
N PRO A 38 0.04 -12.46 4.33
CA PRO A 38 0.85 -13.31 5.20
C PRO A 38 2.32 -12.87 5.25
N ASP A 39 3.01 -13.21 6.36
CA ASP A 39 4.46 -13.04 6.50
C ASP A 39 5.21 -14.09 5.67
N ILE A 40 5.97 -13.62 4.69
CA ILE A 40 6.84 -14.43 3.84
C ILE A 40 8.23 -13.81 3.85
N SER A 41 9.05 -14.22 4.82
CA SER A 41 10.41 -13.75 5.03
C SER A 41 11.40 -14.92 5.10
N ILE A 42 12.61 -14.69 4.59
CA ILE A 42 13.75 -15.62 4.67
C ILE A 42 14.89 -14.92 5.41
N PRO A 43 15.11 -15.24 6.70
CA PRO A 43 16.21 -14.66 7.47
C PRO A 43 17.54 -15.22 6.98
N ILE A 44 18.48 -14.33 6.64
CA ILE A 44 19.83 -14.67 6.17
C ILE A 44 20.86 -14.56 7.29
N TYR A 45 20.84 -13.44 8.02
CA TYR A 45 21.80 -13.16 9.09
C TYR A 45 21.22 -12.15 10.07
N ASN A 46 21.48 -12.33 11.37
CA ASN A 46 21.06 -11.39 12.41
C ASN A 46 22.19 -11.21 13.42
N THR A 47 22.48 -9.97 13.80
CA THR A 47 23.51 -9.65 14.78
C THR A 47 23.11 -8.46 15.65
N LYS A 48 23.47 -8.52 16.93
CA LYS A 48 23.31 -7.40 17.86
C LYS A 48 24.39 -6.35 17.56
N ILE A 49 24.01 -5.08 17.41
CA ILE A 49 24.94 -3.96 17.19
C ILE A 49 25.12 -3.15 18.49
N SER A 50 24.06 -2.98 19.27
CA SER A 50 24.09 -2.33 20.59
C SER A 50 23.11 -3.01 21.53
N ASN A 51 23.07 -2.58 22.80
CA ASN A 51 22.10 -3.11 23.77
C ASN A 51 20.63 -2.92 23.36
N THR A 52 20.35 -1.96 22.49
CA THR A 52 18.99 -1.59 22.05
C THR A 52 18.73 -1.89 20.58
N LEU A 53 19.76 -2.26 19.78
CA LEU A 53 19.65 -2.37 18.32
C LEU A 53 20.19 -3.71 17.77
N ASN A 54 19.40 -4.36 16.93
CA ASN A 54 19.76 -5.57 16.17
C ASN A 54 19.70 -5.28 14.67
N LEU A 55 20.71 -5.75 13.92
CA LEU A 55 20.72 -5.73 12.46
C LEU A 55 20.29 -7.10 11.93
N SER A 56 19.17 -7.11 11.22
CA SER A 56 18.67 -8.26 10.47
C SER A 56 18.91 -8.07 8.97
N ILE A 57 19.34 -9.14 8.31
CA ILE A 57 19.42 -9.27 6.86
C ILE A 57 18.46 -10.39 6.49
N ASP A 58 17.41 -10.03 5.78
CA ASP A 58 16.33 -10.92 5.37
C ASP A 58 15.84 -10.55 3.97
N LEU A 59 15.29 -11.54 3.28
CA LEU A 59 14.54 -11.34 2.04
C LEU A 59 13.06 -11.45 2.36
N ASN A 60 12.29 -10.43 2.02
CA ASN A 60 10.85 -10.36 2.28
C ASN A 60 10.10 -10.37 0.96
N TYR A 61 9.00 -11.13 0.88
CA TYR A 61 8.15 -11.22 -0.29
C TYR A 61 6.78 -10.58 -0.03
N ASN A 62 6.33 -9.70 -0.93
CA ASN A 62 4.99 -9.10 -0.85
C ASN A 62 4.00 -9.87 -1.75
N PRO A 63 2.97 -10.53 -1.18
CA PRO A 63 2.06 -11.38 -1.93
C PRO A 63 0.76 -10.72 -2.38
N SER A 64 0.62 -9.39 -2.34
CA SER A 64 -0.64 -8.69 -2.73
C SER A 64 -0.97 -8.75 -4.24
N GLY A 65 -0.14 -9.43 -5.04
CA GLY A 65 -0.24 -9.54 -6.50
C GLY A 65 0.82 -8.70 -7.20
N ILE A 66 1.14 -9.01 -8.46
CA ILE A 66 2.11 -8.23 -9.24
C ILE A 66 1.36 -7.27 -10.14
N ARG A 67 1.58 -5.96 -9.97
CA ARG A 67 1.01 -4.97 -10.88
C ARG A 67 1.78 -4.97 -12.20
N ILE A 68 1.10 -4.74 -13.32
CA ILE A 68 1.72 -4.72 -14.65
C ILE A 68 2.81 -3.66 -14.73
N ASP A 69 2.59 -2.50 -14.11
CA ASP A 69 3.54 -1.39 -14.18
C ASP A 69 4.62 -1.42 -13.08
N GLU A 70 4.57 -2.42 -12.18
CA GLU A 70 5.52 -2.56 -11.07
C GLU A 70 6.79 -3.29 -11.52
N ARG A 71 7.92 -2.56 -11.49
CA ARG A 71 9.25 -3.07 -11.82
C ARG A 71 9.88 -3.76 -10.61
N SER A 72 10.63 -4.84 -10.84
CA SER A 72 11.41 -5.44 -9.77
C SER A 72 12.62 -4.58 -9.42
N GLY A 73 12.92 -4.50 -8.13
CA GLY A 73 14.25 -4.11 -7.68
C GLY A 73 15.30 -5.18 -8.05
N TRP A 74 16.53 -4.95 -7.62
CA TRP A 74 17.66 -5.86 -7.83
C TRP A 74 17.53 -7.25 -7.18
N THR A 75 16.51 -7.48 -6.35
CA THR A 75 16.18 -8.75 -5.69
C THR A 75 15.15 -9.60 -6.44
N GLY A 76 14.59 -9.12 -7.55
CA GLY A 76 13.56 -9.81 -8.34
C GLY A 76 12.12 -9.46 -7.93
N THR A 77 11.16 -9.84 -8.77
CA THR A 77 9.74 -9.46 -8.65
C THR A 77 9.15 -9.92 -7.31
N GLY A 78 8.55 -8.98 -6.58
CA GLY A 78 7.90 -9.20 -5.28
C GLY A 78 8.85 -9.34 -4.09
N TRP A 79 10.17 -9.50 -4.30
CA TRP A 79 11.17 -9.62 -3.23
C TRP A 79 11.85 -8.29 -2.93
N SER A 80 12.10 -8.02 -1.65
CA SER A 80 12.90 -6.88 -1.16
C SER A 80 13.90 -7.34 -0.10
N LEU A 81 15.02 -6.62 0.02
CA LEU A 81 16.05 -6.85 1.03
C LEU A 81 15.76 -6.01 2.28
N GLY A 82 15.44 -6.64 3.41
CA GLY A 82 15.05 -5.93 4.64
C GLY A 82 16.16 -5.15 5.33
N SER A 83 17.44 -5.39 4.99
CA SER A 83 18.56 -4.61 5.53
C SER A 83 18.76 -3.25 4.85
N GLU A 84 17.97 -2.93 3.82
CA GLU A 84 18.00 -1.60 3.23
C GLU A 84 17.33 -0.59 4.15
N SER A 85 18.04 0.49 4.47
CA SER A 85 17.54 1.59 5.29
C SER A 85 17.52 2.86 4.46
N VAL A 86 16.34 3.47 4.34
CA VAL A 86 16.12 4.58 3.41
C VAL A 86 15.07 5.56 3.93
N ILE A 87 15.28 6.83 3.60
CA ILE A 87 14.23 7.84 3.54
C ILE A 87 13.94 8.09 2.06
N SER A 88 12.75 7.74 1.60
CA SER A 88 12.31 7.92 0.21
C SER A 88 11.39 9.12 0.08
N ARG A 89 11.37 9.69 -1.12
CA ARG A 89 10.47 10.78 -1.50
C ARG A 89 9.59 10.31 -2.64
N THR A 90 8.29 10.47 -2.47
CA THR A 90 7.33 10.44 -3.58
C THR A 90 7.02 11.89 -3.93
N VAL A 91 7.37 12.28 -5.16
CA VAL A 91 7.09 13.64 -5.62
C VAL A 91 5.62 13.75 -5.98
N MET A 92 4.96 14.74 -5.38
CA MET A 92 3.56 15.06 -5.56
C MET A 92 3.46 16.26 -6.50
N ASP A 93 3.52 16.03 -7.82
CA ASP A 93 3.61 17.05 -8.87
C ASP A 93 5.05 17.52 -9.16
N VAL A 94 5.57 18.55 -8.45
CA VAL A 94 6.94 19.04 -8.69
C VAL A 94 7.77 19.03 -7.40
N PRO A 95 9.05 18.66 -7.44
CA PRO A 95 9.86 18.62 -6.22
C PRO A 95 9.83 19.94 -5.44
N ASP A 96 9.48 19.87 -4.15
CA ASP A 96 9.34 21.00 -3.22
C ASP A 96 10.38 22.12 -3.34
N GLU A 97 11.66 21.79 -3.59
CA GLU A 97 12.76 22.74 -3.70
C GLU A 97 12.87 23.46 -5.06
N ILE A 98 12.12 23.03 -6.09
CA ILE A 98 12.24 23.59 -7.44
C ILE A 98 11.88 25.08 -7.44
N TYR A 99 12.75 25.85 -8.09
CA TYR A 99 12.53 27.24 -8.40
C TYR A 99 13.05 27.57 -9.81
N SER A 100 12.14 27.56 -10.80
CA SER A 100 12.35 27.80 -12.24
C SER A 100 13.26 26.80 -12.99
N ILE A 101 12.78 26.31 -14.14
CA ILE A 101 13.56 25.46 -15.05
C ILE A 101 14.39 26.35 -15.99
N PRO A 102 15.72 26.14 -16.11
CA PRO A 102 16.55 26.89 -17.04
C PRO A 102 16.48 26.27 -18.44
N ASN A 103 15.80 26.94 -19.40
CA ASN A 103 16.32 27.14 -20.77
C ASN A 103 15.30 27.85 -21.70
N GLY A 104 15.56 29.12 -22.00
CA GLY A 104 15.22 29.74 -23.29
C GLY A 104 14.15 30.84 -23.30
N SER A 105 14.63 32.10 -23.29
CA SER A 105 13.88 33.36 -23.48
C SER A 105 13.06 33.87 -22.28
N ILE A 106 13.03 35.20 -22.14
CA ILE A 106 12.60 36.03 -20.99
C ILE A 106 11.07 35.96 -20.72
N SER A 107 10.40 34.89 -21.17
CA SER A 107 8.94 34.74 -21.12
C SER A 107 8.50 33.27 -21.09
N ALA A 108 9.34 32.34 -20.61
CA ALA A 108 8.94 30.95 -20.38
C ALA A 108 8.44 30.74 -18.93
N PRO A 109 7.27 30.08 -18.74
CA PRO A 109 6.75 29.67 -17.43
C PRO A 109 7.71 28.78 -16.66
N GLY A 110 7.79 28.93 -15.34
CA GLY A 110 8.54 28.03 -14.47
C GLY A 110 7.62 27.39 -13.44
N ASP A 111 7.90 26.13 -13.10
CA ASP A 111 7.33 25.44 -11.95
C ASP A 111 7.94 26.00 -10.64
N ILE A 112 7.11 26.10 -9.61
CA ILE A 112 7.49 26.57 -8.27
C ILE A 112 7.03 25.53 -7.26
N GLY A 113 7.99 24.85 -6.61
CA GLY A 113 7.72 23.87 -5.55
C GLY A 113 7.33 24.52 -4.22
N THR A 114 6.89 23.69 -3.27
CA THR A 114 6.26 24.18 -2.05
C THR A 114 7.18 24.96 -1.10
N PHE A 115 8.50 24.80 -1.17
CA PHE A 115 9.40 25.59 -0.32
C PHE A 115 9.49 27.06 -0.74
N ASN A 116 9.08 27.39 -1.97
CA ASN A 116 9.17 28.72 -2.54
C ASN A 116 7.80 29.34 -2.82
N ASN A 117 6.71 28.69 -2.40
CA ASN A 117 5.37 29.21 -2.60
C ASN A 117 5.02 30.22 -1.48
N ASN A 118 4.79 31.50 -1.81
CA ASN A 118 4.46 32.53 -0.81
C ASN A 118 2.98 32.45 -0.35
N PHE A 119 2.37 31.26 -0.33
CA PHE A 119 0.93 31.09 -0.11
C PHE A 119 0.42 31.64 1.21
N ASP A 120 1.21 31.52 2.28
CA ASP A 120 0.86 32.06 3.60
C ASP A 120 0.75 33.59 3.62
N GLU A 121 1.51 34.30 2.77
CA GLU A 121 1.36 35.76 2.58
C GLU A 121 0.01 36.10 1.93
N PHE A 122 -0.61 35.15 1.20
CA PHE A 122 -1.87 35.33 0.47
C PHE A 122 -3.11 34.85 1.23
N GLY A 123 -2.99 33.98 2.23
CA GLY A 123 -4.12 33.40 2.99
C GLY A 123 -4.83 34.37 3.97
N SER A 124 -4.26 35.55 4.22
CA SER A 124 -4.76 36.53 5.21
C SER A 124 -5.65 37.65 4.61
N ILE A 125 -5.94 37.62 3.31
CA ILE A 125 -6.64 38.69 2.57
C ILE A 125 -8.13 38.37 2.39
N ASN A 126 -9.01 39.32 2.73
CA ASN A 126 -10.46 39.17 2.61
C ASN A 126 -10.96 39.60 1.23
N PHE A 127 -11.36 38.64 0.40
CA PHE A 127 -11.82 38.85 -0.99
C PHE A 127 -13.19 39.54 -1.13
N GLN A 128 -13.91 39.76 -0.03
CA GLN A 128 -15.26 40.36 -0.06
C GLN A 128 -15.26 41.90 -0.23
N GLY A 129 -14.09 42.54 -0.40
CA GLY A 129 -13.92 44.00 -0.25
C GLY A 129 -13.43 44.80 -1.45
N GLY A 130 -13.26 44.22 -2.65
CA GLY A 130 -12.99 44.96 -3.90
C GLY A 130 -11.64 45.67 -4.04
N ASN A 131 -10.78 45.69 -3.03
CA ASN A 131 -9.40 46.18 -3.11
C ASN A 131 -8.42 45.01 -3.03
N VAL A 132 -8.03 44.52 -4.20
CA VAL A 132 -7.09 43.42 -4.34
C VAL A 132 -5.73 44.01 -4.76
N PRO A 133 -4.60 43.70 -4.10
CA PRO A 133 -3.29 44.25 -4.49
C PRO A 133 -2.90 43.88 -5.94
N ALA A 134 -2.24 44.76 -6.68
CA ALA A 134 -1.85 44.52 -8.08
C ALA A 134 -0.95 43.28 -8.28
N GLN A 135 -0.16 42.92 -7.26
CA GLN A 135 0.65 41.69 -7.25
C GLN A 135 -0.21 40.42 -7.23
N TRP A 136 -1.40 40.49 -6.63
CA TRP A 136 -2.36 39.39 -6.59
C TRP A 136 -3.04 39.21 -7.94
N GLU A 137 -3.48 40.30 -8.56
CA GLU A 137 -4.07 40.25 -9.91
C GLU A 137 -3.05 39.70 -10.92
N GLU A 138 -1.77 40.05 -10.76
CA GLU A 138 -0.67 39.50 -11.56
C GLU A 138 -0.44 38.01 -11.29
N PHE A 139 -0.40 37.59 -10.01
CA PHE A 139 -0.26 36.19 -9.61
C PHE A 139 -1.39 35.34 -10.20
N VAL A 140 -2.64 35.76 -9.97
CA VAL A 140 -3.84 35.09 -10.45
C VAL A 140 -3.86 35.00 -11.99
N TRP A 141 -3.47 36.08 -12.68
CA TRP A 141 -3.33 36.08 -14.13
C TRP A 141 -2.27 35.08 -14.61
N LYS A 142 -1.11 35.03 -13.96
CA LYS A 142 -0.03 34.10 -14.35
C LYS A 142 -0.45 32.64 -14.12
N THR A 143 -1.12 32.34 -13.02
CA THR A 143 -1.62 30.99 -12.72
C THR A 143 -2.76 30.58 -13.67
N SER A 144 -3.69 31.48 -14.00
CA SER A 144 -4.81 31.17 -14.90
C SER A 144 -4.39 30.98 -16.36
N GLN A 145 -3.37 31.73 -16.81
CA GLN A 145 -2.79 31.63 -18.15
C GLN A 145 -1.72 30.54 -18.26
N GLY A 146 -1.58 29.65 -17.26
CA GLY A 146 -0.55 28.59 -17.24
C GLY A 146 0.88 29.11 -17.40
N ALA A 147 1.09 30.39 -17.08
CA ALA A 147 2.35 31.09 -17.25
C ALA A 147 3.29 30.89 -16.05
N GLN A 148 2.79 30.37 -14.93
CA GLN A 148 3.55 29.83 -13.81
C GLN A 148 2.73 28.70 -13.18
N HIS A 149 3.35 27.55 -12.94
CA HIS A 149 2.75 26.41 -12.25
C HIS A 149 3.21 26.39 -10.80
N TYR A 150 2.27 26.37 -9.86
CA TYR A 150 2.56 26.39 -8.43
C TYR A 150 2.15 25.07 -7.81
N ASP A 151 3.10 24.40 -7.17
CA ASP A 151 2.80 23.23 -6.36
C ASP A 151 2.03 23.61 -5.10
N TYR A 152 0.98 22.86 -4.82
CA TYR A 152 0.13 22.99 -3.66
C TYR A 152 0.22 21.77 -2.73
N GLN A 153 0.89 20.67 -3.13
CA GLN A 153 1.07 19.48 -2.31
C GLN A 153 2.53 19.33 -1.91
N PRO A 154 2.87 19.30 -0.61
CA PRO A 154 4.22 18.96 -0.20
C PRO A 154 4.51 17.52 -0.57
N ASP A 155 5.77 17.23 -0.89
CA ASP A 155 6.18 15.87 -1.20
C ASP A 155 6.06 14.96 0.01
N LEU A 156 5.72 13.70 -0.25
CA LEU A 156 5.58 12.69 0.79
C LEU A 156 6.90 11.98 1.00
N TYR A 157 7.47 12.15 2.19
CA TYR A 157 8.65 11.42 2.64
C TYR A 157 8.22 10.20 3.43
N GLN A 158 8.86 9.06 3.18
CA GLN A 158 8.66 7.81 3.91
C GLN A 158 10.02 7.33 4.43
N PHE A 159 10.08 6.82 5.64
CA PHE A 159 11.28 6.19 6.19
C PHE A 159 11.01 4.72 6.51
N SER A 160 12.00 3.87 6.26
CA SER A 160 12.03 2.48 6.70
C SER A 160 13.46 2.09 7.06
N PHE A 161 13.69 1.74 8.32
CA PHE A 161 15.00 1.32 8.83
C PHE A 161 14.84 0.58 10.17
N PHE A 162 15.55 -0.53 10.39
CA PHE A 162 15.62 -1.21 11.71
C PHE A 162 14.26 -1.47 12.40
N GLY A 163 13.20 -1.71 11.62
CA GLY A 163 11.84 -1.91 12.12
C GLY A 163 11.07 -0.61 12.46
N PHE A 164 11.70 0.55 12.31
CA PHE A 164 11.05 1.85 12.30
C PHE A 164 10.53 2.14 10.90
N SER A 165 9.27 2.53 10.80
CA SER A 165 8.68 3.01 9.57
C SER A 165 7.67 4.11 9.82
N GLY A 166 7.49 4.97 8.83
CA GLY A 166 6.55 6.07 8.91
C GLY A 166 6.71 7.07 7.79
N ARG A 167 5.92 8.13 7.86
CA ARG A 167 5.81 9.16 6.84
C ARG A 167 5.89 10.54 7.46
N PHE A 168 6.44 11.48 6.72
CA PHE A 168 6.49 12.88 7.09
C PHE A 168 6.45 13.76 5.83
N ILE A 169 6.11 15.03 6.03
CA ILE A 169 6.23 16.08 5.02
C ILE A 169 7.23 17.12 5.51
N ILE A 170 7.73 17.96 4.63
CA ILE A 170 8.57 19.09 5.00
C ILE A 170 7.80 20.37 4.73
N ILE A 171 7.77 21.27 5.70
CA ILE A 171 7.12 22.58 5.57
C ILE A 171 8.17 23.66 5.74
N ASN A 172 8.12 24.70 4.91
CA ASN A 172 8.92 25.90 5.11
C ASN A 172 8.23 26.84 6.12
N GLU A 173 8.72 26.85 7.36
CA GLU A 173 8.27 27.77 8.42
C GLU A 173 9.22 28.98 8.51
N ASN A 174 8.83 30.10 7.92
CA ASN A 174 9.58 31.37 7.93
C ASN A 174 11.03 31.25 7.41
N GLY A 175 11.24 30.50 6.33
CA GLY A 175 12.56 30.26 5.73
C GLY A 175 13.33 29.08 6.32
N ASN A 176 12.74 28.32 7.25
CA ASN A 176 13.33 27.12 7.83
C ASN A 176 12.54 25.88 7.42
N LEU A 177 13.22 24.86 6.92
CA LEU A 177 12.57 23.59 6.59
C LEU A 177 12.37 22.78 7.86
N VAL A 178 11.12 22.44 8.16
CA VAL A 178 10.72 21.70 9.35
C VAL A 178 10.01 20.40 8.95
N PRO A 179 10.56 19.22 9.31
CA PRO A 179 9.86 17.97 9.08
C PRO A 179 8.66 17.84 10.02
N LYS A 180 7.51 17.44 9.48
CA LYS A 180 6.28 17.15 10.22
C LYS A 180 5.91 15.70 9.97
N ILE A 181 6.02 14.87 11.00
CA ILE A 181 5.54 13.47 10.94
C ILE A 181 4.04 13.49 10.63
N VAL A 182 3.61 12.60 9.73
CA VAL A 182 2.20 12.41 9.36
C VAL A 182 1.70 10.99 9.65
N SER A 183 2.60 10.01 9.78
CA SER A 183 2.26 8.67 10.24
C SER A 183 3.48 7.99 10.85
N SER A 184 3.36 7.46 12.07
CA SER A 184 4.38 6.59 12.66
C SER A 184 3.84 5.89 13.92
N GLU A 185 4.07 4.58 14.02
CA GLU A 185 3.72 3.82 15.23
C GLU A 185 4.69 4.10 16.39
N GLN A 186 5.91 4.52 16.09
CA GLN A 186 6.98 4.80 17.05
C GLN A 186 7.34 6.29 17.08
N LYS A 187 7.80 6.79 18.24
CA LYS A 187 8.29 8.17 18.31
C LYS A 187 9.73 8.21 17.76
N VAL A 188 9.97 9.12 16.83
CA VAL A 188 11.31 9.42 16.31
C VAL A 188 11.48 10.93 16.24
N GLU A 189 12.71 11.40 16.40
CA GLU A 189 13.09 12.78 16.08
C GLU A 189 13.75 12.78 14.71
N ILE A 190 13.34 13.69 13.83
CA ILE A 190 13.90 13.84 12.49
C ILE A 190 14.52 15.23 12.39
N ASN A 191 15.84 15.26 12.26
CA ASN A 191 16.61 16.47 12.00
C ASN A 191 16.98 16.52 10.53
N ILE A 192 16.73 17.66 9.88
CA ILE A 192 17.02 17.89 8.46
C ILE A 192 18.23 18.80 8.30
N ASN A 193 19.16 18.41 7.44
CA ASN A 193 20.31 19.23 7.04
C ASN A 193 20.14 19.66 5.58
N TYR A 194 20.19 20.96 5.32
CA TYR A 194 20.02 21.50 3.98
C TYR A 194 20.91 22.74 3.74
N ASN A 195 21.26 22.98 2.48
CA ASN A 195 21.91 24.21 2.04
C ASN A 195 20.85 25.23 1.60
N THR A 196 21.17 26.51 1.77
CA THR A 196 20.36 27.62 1.22
C THR A 196 21.24 28.52 0.36
N TYR A 197 20.80 28.76 -0.88
CA TYR A 197 21.48 29.65 -1.82
C TYR A 197 20.60 30.87 -2.07
N SER A 198 21.10 32.06 -1.71
CA SER A 198 20.36 33.32 -1.90
C SER A 198 20.70 33.94 -3.25
N GLY A 199 19.69 34.09 -4.13
CA GLY A 199 19.80 34.77 -5.43
C GLY A 199 19.17 36.17 -5.43
N TYR A 200 19.26 36.90 -6.56
CA TYR A 200 18.50 38.13 -6.78
C TYR A 200 17.00 37.75 -6.82
N ASN A 201 16.35 37.87 -5.66
CA ASN A 201 14.92 37.72 -5.34
C ASN A 201 14.43 36.44 -4.63
N GLN A 202 15.16 35.32 -4.50
CA GLN A 202 14.65 34.09 -3.82
C GLN A 202 15.74 33.15 -3.25
N ASN A 203 15.33 32.23 -2.35
CA ASN A 203 16.17 31.21 -1.70
C ASN A 203 16.01 29.84 -2.40
N GLN A 204 17.08 29.24 -2.90
CA GLN A 204 17.06 27.82 -3.30
C GLN A 204 17.45 26.94 -2.14
N PHE A 205 16.72 25.84 -1.93
CA PHE A 205 16.99 24.85 -0.89
C PHE A 205 17.56 23.57 -1.51
N GLU A 206 18.50 22.93 -0.83
CA GLU A 206 19.03 21.62 -1.23
C GLU A 206 19.13 20.73 0.02
N ILE A 207 18.32 19.68 0.09
CA ILE A 207 18.35 18.74 1.21
C ILE A 207 19.55 17.82 1.08
N THR A 208 20.45 17.87 2.07
CA THR A 208 21.73 17.15 2.05
C THR A 208 21.68 15.84 2.84
N SER A 209 20.99 15.83 3.98
CA SER A 209 20.87 14.63 4.81
C SER A 209 19.76 14.74 5.85
N PHE A 210 19.40 13.60 6.41
CA PHE A 210 18.55 13.50 7.58
C PHE A 210 19.29 12.75 8.70
N GLU A 211 19.19 13.25 9.92
CA GLU A 211 19.55 12.50 11.12
C GLU A 211 18.27 12.12 11.85
N VAL A 212 18.01 10.81 11.94
CA VAL A 212 16.87 10.28 12.68
C VAL A 212 17.36 9.75 14.02
N ILE A 213 16.71 10.13 15.11
CA ILE A 213 17.08 9.71 16.46
C ILE A 213 15.94 8.88 17.05
N ASP A 214 16.26 7.64 17.44
CA ASP A 214 15.29 6.76 18.11
C ASP A 214 15.08 7.15 19.59
N THR A 215 14.09 6.53 20.24
CA THR A 215 13.78 6.77 21.66
C THR A 215 14.82 6.23 22.65
N SER A 216 15.83 5.51 22.14
CA SER A 216 17.00 5.04 22.88
C SER A 216 18.23 5.93 22.64
N GLY A 217 18.07 7.02 21.89
CA GLY A 217 19.11 7.99 21.56
C GLY A 217 20.09 7.54 20.47
N ASN A 218 19.89 6.38 19.84
CA ASN A 218 20.73 5.98 18.70
C ASN A 218 20.44 6.93 17.52
N LYS A 219 21.48 7.35 16.82
CA LYS A 219 21.40 8.30 15.71
C LYS A 219 21.66 7.59 14.39
N PHE A 220 20.78 7.81 13.43
CA PHE A 220 20.81 7.22 12.10
C PHE A 220 20.99 8.33 11.05
N LEU A 221 22.17 8.37 10.42
CA LEU A 221 22.50 9.42 9.45
C LEU A 221 22.25 8.95 8.01
N PHE A 222 21.27 9.54 7.34
CA PHE A 222 20.93 9.32 5.95
C PHE A 222 21.52 10.43 5.09
N SER A 223 22.68 10.18 4.47
CA SER A 223 23.43 11.21 3.72
C SER A 223 23.86 10.79 2.31
N ALA A 224 23.63 9.53 1.91
CA ALA A 224 23.91 9.07 0.56
C ALA A 224 22.66 9.23 -0.32
N ILE A 225 22.73 10.10 -1.32
CA ILE A 225 21.56 10.58 -2.08
C ILE A 225 21.39 9.81 -3.39
N GLU A 226 20.19 9.27 -3.64
CA GLU A 226 19.74 8.87 -4.97
C GLU A 226 19.16 10.09 -5.70
N THR A 227 19.60 10.31 -6.94
CA THR A 227 19.11 11.39 -7.80
C THR A 227 18.28 10.80 -8.93
N SER A 228 17.11 11.38 -9.18
CA SER A 228 16.24 11.04 -10.30
C SER A 228 16.14 12.23 -11.25
N THR A 229 16.16 11.95 -12.55
CA THR A 229 15.83 12.89 -13.61
C THR A 229 14.58 12.42 -14.33
N SER A 230 13.52 13.22 -14.27
CA SER A 230 12.27 13.01 -15.02
C SER A 230 12.25 13.90 -16.26
N THR A 231 11.99 13.30 -17.41
CA THR A 231 11.79 14.00 -18.69
C THR A 231 10.39 13.75 -19.19
N SER A 232 9.55 14.78 -19.21
CA SER A 232 8.15 14.65 -19.62
C SER A 232 7.99 14.49 -21.14
N ALA A 233 6.99 13.73 -21.53
CA ALA A 233 6.60 13.49 -22.90
C ALA A 233 5.07 13.50 -23.04
N MET A 234 4.59 14.01 -24.19
CA MET A 234 3.18 14.12 -24.50
C MET A 234 2.90 13.84 -25.96
N GLN A 235 1.77 13.18 -26.22
CA GLN A 235 1.22 13.02 -27.55
C GLN A 235 -0.30 13.20 -27.52
N GLY A 236 -0.88 13.84 -28.52
CA GLY A 236 -2.32 14.00 -28.63
C GLY A 236 -2.80 14.24 -30.05
N ALA A 237 -4.10 14.49 -30.19
CA ALA A 237 -4.68 15.01 -31.42
C ALA A 237 -5.68 16.13 -31.11
N ASN A 238 -5.71 17.16 -31.96
CA ASN A 238 -6.70 18.21 -31.86
C ASN A 238 -8.10 17.71 -32.27
N GLN A 239 -9.11 18.57 -32.17
CA GLN A 239 -10.50 18.25 -32.54
C GLN A 239 -10.67 17.95 -34.05
N LEU A 240 -9.69 18.27 -34.89
CA LEU A 240 -9.64 17.96 -36.33
C LEU A 240 -8.87 16.66 -36.64
N ASN A 241 -8.41 15.92 -35.62
CA ASN A 241 -7.51 14.76 -35.71
C ASN A 241 -6.10 15.06 -36.25
N GLU A 242 -5.65 16.31 -36.23
CA GLU A 242 -4.26 16.63 -36.51
C GLU A 242 -3.41 16.27 -35.29
N LEU A 243 -2.27 15.62 -35.52
CA LEU A 243 -1.37 15.18 -34.47
C LEU A 243 -0.74 16.37 -33.75
N ILE A 244 -0.82 16.34 -32.42
CA ILE A 244 -0.09 17.22 -31.52
C ILE A 244 1.06 16.37 -30.96
N VAL A 245 2.29 16.69 -31.34
CA VAL A 245 3.50 16.03 -30.82
C VAL A 245 4.45 17.11 -30.32
N GLN A 246 4.90 16.99 -29.07
CA GLN A 246 6.03 17.76 -28.54
C GLN A 246 7.27 17.47 -29.41
N GLY A 247 7.87 18.48 -30.04
CA GLY A 247 9.03 18.28 -30.92
C GLY A 247 9.31 19.30 -32.04
N VAL A 248 8.50 20.36 -32.22
CA VAL A 248 8.83 21.40 -33.22
C VAL A 248 8.88 22.82 -32.65
N ASN A 249 8.20 23.12 -31.53
CA ASN A 249 8.16 24.48 -30.95
C ASN A 249 8.18 24.57 -29.40
N ASN A 250 8.29 23.46 -28.66
CA ASN A 250 8.39 23.46 -27.18
C ASN A 250 9.34 22.32 -26.73
N PRO A 251 10.32 22.56 -25.84
CA PRO A 251 11.19 21.52 -25.29
C PRO A 251 10.47 20.70 -24.20
N PRO A 252 10.88 19.43 -23.96
CA PRO A 252 10.34 18.62 -22.85
C PRO A 252 10.68 19.23 -21.48
N LYS A 253 9.80 19.04 -20.49
CA LYS A 253 10.05 19.43 -19.09
C LYS A 253 11.06 18.44 -18.50
N VAL A 254 12.20 18.95 -18.03
CA VAL A 254 13.25 18.13 -17.41
C VAL A 254 13.43 18.59 -15.97
N MET A 255 13.25 17.67 -15.02
CA MET A 255 13.38 17.93 -13.59
C MET A 255 14.39 16.94 -13.00
N THR A 256 15.38 17.44 -12.27
CA THR A 256 16.34 16.62 -11.52
C THR A 256 16.21 16.92 -10.05
N TYR A 257 16.07 15.89 -9.23
CA TYR A 257 15.80 16.02 -7.80
C TYR A 257 16.32 14.83 -7.00
N SER A 258 16.45 15.00 -5.69
CA SER A 258 16.80 13.94 -4.75
C SER A 258 15.57 13.09 -4.46
N SER A 259 15.63 11.79 -4.79
CA SER A 259 14.50 10.85 -4.68
C SER A 259 14.60 9.92 -3.47
N SER A 260 15.80 9.71 -2.92
CA SER A 260 15.96 9.04 -1.63
C SER A 260 17.31 9.34 -0.95
N TRP A 261 17.37 9.14 0.36
CA TRP A 261 18.57 9.22 1.19
C TRP A 261 18.78 7.88 1.88
N LYS A 262 19.93 7.26 1.63
CA LYS A 262 20.32 5.96 2.20
C LYS A 262 21.13 6.16 3.48
N LEU A 263 20.97 5.23 4.42
CA LEU A 263 21.69 5.23 5.69
C LEU A 263 23.21 5.10 5.46
N THR A 264 24.02 5.94 6.10
CA THR A 264 25.48 5.96 5.95
C THR A 264 26.22 5.59 7.21
N SER A 265 25.66 5.95 8.38
CA SER A 265 26.21 5.58 9.68
C SER A 265 25.13 5.48 10.74
N ILE A 266 25.40 4.61 11.71
CA ILE A 266 24.66 4.52 12.97
C ILE A 266 25.65 4.85 14.08
N SER A 267 25.27 5.74 14.99
CA SER A 267 26.03 6.01 16.20
C SER A 267 25.17 5.84 17.45
N SER A 268 25.83 5.51 18.55
CA SER A 268 25.23 5.49 19.89
C SER A 268 24.92 6.91 20.36
N PRO A 269 24.17 7.08 21.47
CA PRO A 269 23.85 8.41 22.01
C PRO A 269 25.06 9.30 22.32
N ASN A 270 26.22 8.69 22.59
CA ASN A 270 27.51 9.34 22.85
C ASN A 270 28.43 9.40 21.62
N ASP A 271 27.87 9.34 20.41
CA ASP A 271 28.55 9.52 19.12
C ASP A 271 29.61 8.46 18.75
N ASN A 272 29.64 7.30 19.43
CA ASN A 272 30.46 6.18 18.98
C ASN A 272 29.80 5.51 17.77
N ILE A 273 30.59 5.30 16.72
CA ILE A 273 30.12 4.64 15.50
C ILE A 273 29.84 3.17 15.81
N LEU A 274 28.61 2.74 15.52
CA LEU A 274 28.12 1.38 15.70
C LEU A 274 28.17 0.58 14.40
N ALA A 275 27.83 1.23 13.28
CA ALA A 275 27.89 0.66 11.94
C ALA A 275 28.06 1.75 10.87
N THR A 276 28.72 1.41 9.76
CA THR A 276 28.85 2.25 8.57
C THR A 276 28.43 1.50 7.31
N TYR A 277 27.91 2.24 6.34
CA TYR A 277 27.30 1.71 5.13
C TYR A 277 27.93 2.38 3.91
N THR A 278 28.21 1.59 2.87
CA THR A 278 28.67 2.11 1.58
C THR A 278 27.80 1.60 0.45
N TYR A 279 27.77 2.32 -0.67
CA TYR A 279 26.88 2.06 -1.80
C TYR A 279 27.62 2.03 -3.14
N ASN A 280 27.04 1.36 -4.11
CA ASN A 280 27.38 1.48 -5.53
C ASN A 280 26.28 2.29 -6.23
N THR A 281 26.67 3.26 -7.04
CA THR A 281 25.75 3.97 -7.93
C THR A 281 25.50 3.15 -9.19
N ILE A 282 24.23 2.97 -9.55
CA ILE A 282 23.75 2.22 -10.70
C ILE A 282 22.70 3.07 -11.39
N THR A 283 22.90 3.32 -12.68
CA THR A 283 21.90 3.99 -13.52
C THR A 283 20.79 2.99 -13.84
N GLU A 284 19.55 3.39 -13.59
CA GLU A 284 18.31 2.67 -13.95
C GLU A 284 17.47 3.58 -14.84
N GLU A 285 17.15 3.13 -16.05
CA GLU A 285 16.41 3.94 -17.03
C GLU A 285 15.18 3.20 -17.53
N PHE A 286 14.02 3.86 -17.48
CA PHE A 286 12.75 3.32 -17.94
C PHE A 286 11.66 4.39 -18.15
N ASP A 287 10.65 4.05 -18.98
CA ASP A 287 9.43 4.86 -19.15
C ASP A 287 8.40 4.58 -18.04
N THR A 288 7.73 5.63 -17.56
CA THR A 288 6.57 5.53 -16.66
C THR A 288 5.28 5.15 -17.42
N PRO A 289 4.25 4.66 -16.71
CA PRO A 289 2.93 4.42 -17.30
C PRO A 289 2.30 5.69 -17.90
N ARG A 290 1.32 5.55 -18.81
CA ARG A 290 0.76 6.66 -19.58
C ARG A 290 -0.63 7.10 -19.14
N SER A 291 -0.78 8.35 -18.69
CA SER A 291 -2.09 8.92 -18.35
C SER A 291 -2.84 9.29 -19.62
N TYR A 292 -4.19 9.20 -19.61
CA TYR A 292 -5.01 9.45 -20.80
C TYR A 292 -6.17 10.41 -20.52
N GLU A 293 -6.36 11.40 -21.40
CA GLU A 293 -7.53 12.26 -21.43
C GLU A 293 -8.17 12.24 -22.82
N SER A 294 -9.50 12.22 -22.86
CA SER A 294 -10.27 12.38 -24.10
C SER A 294 -11.41 13.37 -23.92
N ASN A 295 -11.73 14.12 -24.98
CA ASN A 295 -12.73 15.17 -24.98
C ASN A 295 -13.68 15.00 -26.16
N SER A 296 -14.97 14.78 -25.89
CA SER A 296 -16.01 14.65 -26.91
C SER A 296 -17.08 15.74 -26.77
N LEU A 297 -17.42 16.44 -27.85
CA LEU A 297 -18.46 17.47 -27.86
C LEU A 297 -19.87 16.86 -27.70
N THR A 298 -20.69 17.38 -26.78
CA THR A 298 -22.02 16.79 -26.47
C THR A 298 -23.23 17.62 -26.92
N ASN A 299 -23.08 18.90 -27.27
CA ASN A 299 -24.21 19.82 -27.49
C ASN A 299 -24.55 20.17 -28.97
N PHE A 300 -24.07 19.44 -29.99
CA PHE A 300 -24.46 19.71 -31.40
C PHE A 300 -24.68 18.47 -32.27
N ILE A 301 -25.76 18.47 -33.07
CA ILE A 301 -26.16 17.41 -34.02
C ILE A 301 -25.30 17.39 -35.30
N THR A 302 -24.60 18.48 -35.60
CA THR A 302 -23.57 18.57 -36.66
C THR A 302 -22.80 19.87 -36.41
N LEU A 303 -21.47 19.85 -36.36
CA LEU A 303 -20.67 21.07 -36.50
C LEU A 303 -21.11 21.75 -37.81
N PRO A 304 -21.60 23.00 -37.80
CA PRO A 304 -21.89 23.68 -39.06
C PRO A 304 -20.63 23.66 -39.92
N ALA A 305 -20.71 23.23 -41.18
CA ALA A 305 -19.56 23.23 -42.09
C ALA A 305 -18.94 24.63 -42.23
N SER A 306 -19.72 25.69 -41.97
CA SER A 306 -19.27 27.08 -41.87
C SER A 306 -18.36 27.34 -40.67
N LEU A 307 -18.49 26.60 -39.55
CA LEU A 307 -17.58 26.68 -38.42
C LEU A 307 -16.25 26.01 -38.78
N ILE A 308 -16.27 24.81 -39.37
CA ILE A 308 -15.07 24.05 -39.77
C ILE A 308 -14.26 24.79 -40.84
N GLY A 309 -14.92 25.46 -41.80
CA GLY A 309 -14.26 26.23 -42.86
C GLY A 309 -13.76 27.63 -42.45
N SER A 310 -14.23 28.18 -41.31
CA SER A 310 -13.89 29.52 -40.82
C SER A 310 -13.14 29.55 -39.48
N LEU A 311 -12.69 28.39 -38.98
CA LEU A 311 -11.65 28.29 -37.96
C LEU A 311 -10.34 28.89 -38.51
N LYS A 312 -10.27 30.22 -38.59
CA LYS A 312 -9.00 30.93 -38.52
C LYS A 312 -8.29 30.38 -37.29
N SER A 313 -6.99 30.17 -37.42
CA SER A 313 -6.03 29.46 -36.54
C SER A 313 -6.13 29.71 -35.02
N TYR A 314 -6.96 30.64 -34.60
CA TYR A 314 -7.20 31.12 -33.26
C TYR A 314 -8.10 30.21 -32.40
N ASN A 315 -9.33 29.91 -32.84
CA ASN A 315 -10.24 29.04 -32.08
C ASN A 315 -9.74 27.59 -32.02
N ALA A 316 -8.98 27.15 -33.03
CA ALA A 316 -8.38 25.81 -33.05
C ALA A 316 -7.36 25.61 -31.90
N GLY A 317 -6.65 26.67 -31.49
CA GLY A 317 -5.74 26.64 -30.34
C GLY A 317 -6.46 26.69 -28.99
N LEU A 318 -7.72 27.15 -28.94
CA LEU A 318 -8.53 27.27 -27.71
C LEU A 318 -9.31 25.99 -27.36
N MET A 319 -9.46 25.06 -28.30
CA MET A 319 -10.21 23.81 -28.08
C MET A 319 -9.38 22.78 -27.30
N PRO A 320 -9.95 22.06 -26.32
CA PRO A 320 -9.24 20.96 -25.69
C PRO A 320 -8.93 19.88 -26.75
N PRO A 321 -7.79 19.19 -26.65
CA PRO A 321 -7.45 18.12 -27.59
C PRO A 321 -8.51 17.03 -27.55
N LYS A 322 -8.80 16.40 -28.68
CA LYS A 322 -9.75 15.28 -28.78
C LYS A 322 -9.30 14.12 -27.89
N TRP A 323 -8.00 13.87 -27.87
CA TRP A 323 -7.37 12.99 -26.90
C TRP A 323 -5.92 13.41 -26.69
N MET A 324 -5.36 13.04 -25.54
CA MET A 324 -3.96 13.22 -25.20
C MET A 324 -3.50 12.11 -24.24
N GLN A 325 -2.23 11.77 -24.35
CA GLN A 325 -1.51 10.90 -23.42
C GLN A 325 -0.21 11.58 -22.96
N THR A 326 0.15 11.37 -21.70
CA THR A 326 1.38 11.90 -21.09
C THR A 326 2.12 10.79 -20.34
N TRP A 327 3.45 10.86 -20.35
CA TRP A 327 4.34 9.96 -19.61
C TRP A 327 5.68 10.64 -19.37
N SER A 328 6.54 10.01 -18.59
CA SER A 328 7.88 10.51 -18.30
C SER A 328 8.92 9.41 -18.49
N GLN A 329 10.08 9.79 -19.01
CA GLN A 329 11.27 8.94 -19.00
C GLN A 329 12.04 9.24 -17.73
N LEU A 330 12.28 8.21 -16.91
CA LEU A 330 13.04 8.31 -15.67
C LEU A 330 14.44 7.75 -15.87
N GLU A 331 15.45 8.57 -15.55
CA GLU A 331 16.82 8.13 -15.34
C GLU A 331 17.16 8.30 -13.86
N ILE A 332 17.50 7.21 -13.18
CA ILE A 332 17.75 7.20 -11.74
C ILE A 332 19.17 6.74 -11.47
N GLN A 333 19.94 7.55 -10.74
CA GLN A 333 21.23 7.17 -10.18
C GLN A 333 20.99 6.46 -8.83
N SER A 334 20.50 5.22 -8.90
CA SER A 334 20.13 4.42 -7.73
C SER A 334 21.37 3.95 -6.97
N LEU A 335 21.28 3.93 -5.64
CA LEU A 335 22.31 3.52 -4.72
C LEU A 335 21.97 2.13 -4.17
N LYS A 336 22.78 1.15 -4.57
CA LYS A 336 22.67 -0.24 -4.09
C LYS A 336 23.69 -0.49 -2.99
N ILE A 337 23.26 -1.05 -1.87
CA ILE A 337 24.15 -1.33 -0.74
C ILE A 337 25.34 -2.18 -1.20
N LYS A 338 26.54 -1.81 -0.80
CA LYS A 338 27.79 -2.46 -1.18
C LYS A 338 28.36 -3.24 -0.01
N ASP A 339 28.51 -2.58 1.13
CA ASP A 339 28.94 -3.23 2.36
C ASP A 339 28.46 -2.50 3.60
N ILE A 340 28.32 -3.27 4.69
CA ILE A 340 28.08 -2.80 6.06
C ILE A 340 29.30 -3.20 6.88
N THR A 341 29.88 -2.25 7.61
CA THR A 341 30.98 -2.51 8.54
C THR A 341 30.53 -2.17 9.95
N LEU A 342 30.58 -3.14 10.87
CA LEU A 342 30.23 -2.94 12.28
C LEU A 342 31.46 -2.49 13.09
N HIS A 343 31.24 -1.89 14.25
CA HIS A 343 32.31 -1.45 15.16
C HIS A 343 33.27 -2.58 15.57
N ASN A 344 32.77 -3.82 15.65
CA ASN A 344 33.59 -5.00 15.96
C ASN A 344 34.39 -5.54 14.75
N GLN A 345 34.43 -4.79 13.64
CA GLN A 345 35.08 -5.10 12.36
C GLN A 345 34.42 -6.22 11.55
N THR A 346 33.23 -6.70 11.95
CA THR A 346 32.41 -7.56 11.09
C THR A 346 32.05 -6.81 9.81
N LYS A 347 32.23 -7.49 8.67
CA LYS A 347 31.92 -6.92 7.36
C LYS A 347 30.90 -7.77 6.61
N ILE A 348 29.84 -7.13 6.14
CA ILE A 348 28.80 -7.75 5.33
C ILE A 348 28.91 -7.15 3.93
N GLU A 349 29.14 -7.97 2.91
CA GLU A 349 29.37 -7.53 1.52
C GLU A 349 28.23 -8.00 0.61
N PHE A 350 27.75 -7.09 -0.24
CA PHE A 350 26.70 -7.30 -1.21
C PHE A 350 27.29 -7.18 -2.63
N ALA A 351 27.47 -8.31 -3.28
CA ALA A 351 27.96 -8.35 -4.65
C ALA A 351 26.79 -8.27 -5.64
N ARG A 352 26.99 -7.54 -6.73
CA ARG A 352 25.99 -7.35 -7.78
C ARG A 352 26.45 -7.94 -9.12
N PHE A 353 25.48 -8.27 -9.96
CA PHE A 353 25.67 -8.52 -11.38
C PHE A 353 25.13 -7.32 -12.17
N LEU A 354 25.91 -6.77 -13.11
CA LEU A 354 25.49 -5.61 -13.89
C LEU A 354 24.53 -6.02 -15.01
N GLY A 355 23.49 -5.21 -15.21
CA GLY A 355 22.41 -5.50 -16.13
C GLY A 355 21.19 -6.07 -15.40
N HIS A 356 20.02 -5.68 -15.88
CA HIS A 356 18.75 -6.17 -15.38
C HIS A 356 17.73 -6.16 -16.53
N PRO A 357 16.96 -7.25 -16.73
CA PRO A 357 16.20 -7.47 -17.96
C PRO A 357 15.07 -6.45 -18.18
N GLU A 358 14.60 -5.82 -17.11
CA GLU A 358 13.47 -4.88 -17.17
C GLU A 358 13.87 -3.46 -17.59
N TYR A 359 15.16 -3.08 -17.54
CA TYR A 359 15.60 -1.71 -17.80
C TYR A 359 16.21 -1.55 -19.20
N ALA A 360 16.54 -0.31 -19.57
CA ALA A 360 17.27 -0.03 -20.80
C ALA A 360 18.58 -0.86 -20.88
N PRO A 361 19.04 -1.25 -22.08
CA PRO A 361 20.24 -2.07 -22.23
C PRO A 361 21.45 -1.49 -21.50
N LEU A 362 22.18 -2.35 -20.76
CA LEU A 362 23.35 -1.99 -19.94
C LEU A 362 23.07 -1.14 -18.68
N THR A 363 21.79 -0.94 -18.32
CA THR A 363 21.37 -0.27 -17.08
C THR A 363 20.83 -1.28 -16.05
N GLY A 364 20.73 -0.86 -14.79
CA GLY A 364 20.28 -1.70 -13.67
C GLY A 364 21.29 -2.77 -13.22
N CYS A 365 20.92 -3.51 -12.17
CA CYS A 365 21.72 -4.62 -11.65
C CYS A 365 20.88 -5.61 -10.85
N GLN A 366 21.45 -6.77 -10.54
CA GLN A 366 20.86 -7.82 -9.71
C GLN A 366 21.76 -8.09 -8.50
N LEU A 367 21.17 -8.39 -7.34
CA LEU A 367 21.91 -8.82 -6.15
C LEU A 367 22.39 -10.26 -6.34
N ASN A 368 23.69 -10.47 -6.51
CA ASN A 368 24.24 -11.78 -6.86
C ASN A 368 24.60 -12.61 -5.61
N ASN A 369 25.19 -11.96 -4.60
CA ASN A 369 25.76 -12.68 -3.45
C ASN A 369 25.85 -11.80 -2.20
N ILE A 370 25.57 -12.39 -1.03
CA ILE A 370 25.74 -11.79 0.29
C ILE A 370 26.79 -12.60 1.06
N LYS A 371 27.86 -11.93 1.50
CA LYS A 371 28.94 -12.52 2.30
C LYS A 371 29.04 -11.85 3.65
N VAL A 372 29.04 -12.64 4.71
CA VAL A 372 29.34 -12.17 6.07
C VAL A 372 30.76 -12.62 6.41
N LYS A 373 31.61 -11.67 6.78
CA LYS A 373 32.99 -11.88 7.20
C LYS A 373 33.17 -11.43 8.64
N ASN A 374 33.87 -12.24 9.42
CA ASN A 374 34.29 -11.84 10.76
C ASN A 374 35.41 -10.78 10.70
N ASN A 375 35.85 -10.31 11.87
CA ASN A 375 36.94 -9.34 12.04
C ASN A 375 38.25 -9.74 11.37
N ASN A 376 38.52 -11.05 11.22
CA ASN A 376 39.71 -11.60 10.58
C ASN A 376 39.58 -11.71 9.04
N GLY A 377 38.41 -11.37 8.47
CA GLY A 377 38.13 -11.47 7.05
C GLY A 377 37.69 -12.87 6.57
N SER A 378 37.57 -13.84 7.49
CA SER A 378 37.06 -15.19 7.20
C SER A 378 35.57 -15.15 6.91
N ILE A 379 35.12 -15.92 5.92
CA ILE A 379 33.70 -15.98 5.52
C ILE A 379 32.96 -16.90 6.50
N VAL A 380 31.97 -16.34 7.20
CA VAL A 380 31.09 -17.04 8.15
C VAL A 380 29.74 -17.39 7.51
N LYS A 381 29.34 -16.64 6.48
CA LYS A 381 28.11 -16.91 5.72
C LYS A 381 28.31 -16.52 4.26
N ASN A 382 27.90 -17.36 3.33
CA ASN A 382 27.98 -17.10 1.89
C ASN A 382 26.70 -17.51 1.16
N ILE A 383 25.81 -16.55 0.90
CA ILE A 383 24.53 -16.77 0.22
C ILE A 383 24.63 -16.32 -1.23
N ASN A 384 24.38 -17.22 -2.18
CA ASN A 384 24.26 -16.88 -3.60
C ASN A 384 22.80 -16.84 -4.01
N LEU A 385 22.42 -15.86 -4.84
CA LEU A 385 21.08 -15.68 -5.36
C LEU A 385 21.06 -16.07 -6.84
N ILE A 386 20.06 -16.85 -7.25
CA ILE A 386 19.93 -17.37 -8.62
C ILE A 386 18.62 -16.89 -9.21
N TYR A 387 18.71 -16.29 -10.39
CA TYR A 387 17.58 -15.66 -11.07
C TYR A 387 17.26 -16.33 -12.40
N SER A 388 16.02 -16.13 -12.83
CA SER A 388 15.63 -16.31 -14.23
C SER A 388 14.88 -15.08 -14.75
N THR A 389 14.80 -15.01 -16.07
CA THR A 389 14.06 -13.97 -16.78
C THR A 389 12.90 -14.62 -17.52
N SER A 390 11.69 -14.08 -17.33
CA SER A 390 10.51 -14.57 -18.04
C SER A 390 10.53 -14.20 -19.52
N SER A 391 9.65 -14.80 -20.33
CA SER A 391 9.50 -14.45 -21.75
C SER A 391 9.17 -12.97 -22.02
N ASN A 392 8.65 -12.24 -21.03
CA ASN A 392 8.33 -10.81 -21.11
C ASN A 392 9.34 -9.93 -20.35
N ASN A 393 10.57 -10.41 -20.19
CA ASN A 393 11.71 -9.71 -19.58
C ASN A 393 11.56 -9.38 -18.08
N ARG A 394 10.71 -10.09 -17.33
CA ARG A 394 10.56 -9.91 -15.86
C ARG A 394 11.61 -10.71 -15.10
N LEU A 395 12.16 -10.17 -14.00
CA LEU A 395 13.19 -10.85 -13.20
C LEU A 395 12.60 -11.63 -12.02
N PHE A 396 12.87 -12.93 -11.90
CA PHE A 396 12.43 -13.76 -10.78
C PHE A 396 13.60 -14.36 -10.02
N LEU A 397 13.53 -14.36 -8.69
CA LEU A 397 14.48 -15.04 -7.81
C LEU A 397 14.03 -16.50 -7.65
N ASP A 398 14.70 -17.43 -8.31
CA ASP A 398 14.29 -18.84 -8.30
C ASP A 398 14.89 -19.61 -7.12
N GLN A 399 16.08 -19.22 -6.65
CA GLN A 399 16.77 -19.97 -5.60
C GLN A 399 17.75 -19.09 -4.82
N ILE A 400 17.89 -19.37 -3.52
CA ILE A 400 19.05 -18.94 -2.74
C ILE A 400 19.82 -20.16 -2.22
N ASN A 401 21.14 -20.05 -2.23
CA ASN A 401 22.04 -21.14 -1.84
C ASN A 401 22.99 -20.68 -0.75
N ASP A 402 22.89 -21.32 0.42
CA ASP A 402 23.97 -21.23 1.40
C ASP A 402 25.11 -22.16 0.96
N THR A 403 26.24 -21.54 0.62
CA THR A 403 27.47 -22.18 0.14
C THR A 403 28.64 -21.92 1.09
N THR A 404 28.32 -21.71 2.37
CA THR A 404 29.33 -21.55 3.42
C THR A 404 30.16 -22.82 3.58
N ALA A 405 29.49 -23.98 3.48
CA ALA A 405 30.11 -25.29 3.52
C ALA A 405 30.35 -25.88 2.12
N SER A 406 30.96 -27.07 2.10
CA SER A 406 31.08 -27.89 0.90
C SER A 406 29.72 -28.36 0.35
N GLU A 407 28.79 -28.68 1.25
CA GLU A 407 27.38 -28.95 0.94
C GLU A 407 26.64 -27.63 0.67
N THR A 408 25.70 -27.63 -0.27
CA THR A 408 24.86 -26.46 -0.56
C THR A 408 23.48 -26.66 0.06
N LEU A 409 22.97 -25.67 0.79
CA LEU A 409 21.61 -25.69 1.34
C LEU A 409 20.71 -24.75 0.52
N PRO A 410 19.89 -25.30 -0.40
CA PRO A 410 19.05 -24.51 -1.29
C PRO A 410 17.69 -24.19 -0.67
N TYR A 411 17.24 -22.95 -0.82
CA TYR A 411 15.83 -22.60 -0.78
C TYR A 411 15.37 -22.39 -2.22
N ILE A 412 14.29 -23.07 -2.62
CA ILE A 412 13.78 -23.01 -4.00
C ILE A 412 12.41 -22.35 -3.99
N PHE A 413 12.23 -21.38 -4.87
CA PHE A 413 11.02 -20.57 -4.99
C PHE A 413 10.26 -20.96 -6.26
N HIS A 414 8.97 -21.27 -6.10
CA HIS A 414 8.11 -21.63 -7.22
C HIS A 414 7.06 -20.55 -7.44
N TYR A 415 6.82 -20.23 -8.70
CA TYR A 415 5.92 -19.16 -9.11
C TYR A 415 4.80 -19.70 -10.02
N GLU A 416 3.65 -19.07 -9.96
CA GLU A 416 2.51 -19.37 -10.83
C GLU A 416 2.78 -18.82 -12.24
N ASP A 417 3.16 -19.67 -13.19
CA ASP A 417 3.19 -19.36 -14.64
C ASP A 417 3.73 -17.95 -14.97
N LYS A 418 4.95 -17.68 -14.51
CA LYS A 418 5.64 -16.39 -14.62
C LYS A 418 5.87 -15.90 -16.06
N ASP A 419 5.85 -16.80 -17.04
CA ASP A 419 6.02 -16.48 -18.46
C ASP A 419 4.75 -15.86 -19.07
N SER A 420 3.58 -16.16 -18.51
CA SER A 420 2.31 -15.57 -18.94
C SER A 420 2.08 -14.15 -18.39
N LEU A 421 2.92 -13.67 -17.47
CA LEU A 421 2.82 -12.30 -16.96
C LEU A 421 3.23 -11.30 -18.06
N PRO A 422 2.38 -10.31 -18.42
CA PRO A 422 2.70 -9.36 -19.49
C PRO A 422 3.91 -8.47 -19.21
N GLY A 423 4.47 -7.90 -20.28
CA GLY A 423 5.48 -6.85 -20.17
C GLY A 423 4.91 -5.53 -19.60
N PHE A 424 5.81 -4.61 -19.24
CA PHE A 424 5.47 -3.29 -18.70
C PHE A 424 4.62 -2.44 -19.67
N GLY A 425 3.71 -1.63 -19.12
CA GLY A 425 2.84 -0.76 -19.91
C GLY A 425 1.77 -1.48 -20.73
N SER A 426 1.54 -2.77 -20.48
CA SER A 426 0.45 -3.52 -21.11
C SER A 426 -0.92 -2.99 -20.66
N ASP A 427 -1.85 -2.89 -21.62
CA ASP A 427 -3.25 -2.50 -21.34
C ASP A 427 -4.07 -3.61 -20.69
N TYR A 428 -3.51 -4.82 -20.51
CA TYR A 428 -4.21 -5.98 -19.93
C TYR A 428 -4.28 -5.93 -18.40
N LYS A 429 -4.57 -4.75 -17.84
CA LYS A 429 -4.67 -4.54 -16.40
C LYS A 429 -6.08 -4.13 -15.98
N ASP A 430 -6.43 -4.50 -14.75
CA ASP A 430 -7.61 -4.01 -14.04
C ASP A 430 -7.42 -2.55 -13.60
N ASN A 431 -8.43 -2.00 -12.93
CA ASN A 431 -8.39 -0.65 -12.40
C ASN A 431 -7.31 -0.46 -11.30
N TRP A 432 -6.88 -1.53 -10.64
CA TRP A 432 -5.89 -1.50 -9.57
C TRP A 432 -4.46 -1.77 -10.06
N GLY A 433 -4.28 -1.97 -11.37
CA GLY A 433 -3.02 -2.21 -12.04
C GLY A 433 -2.62 -3.69 -12.15
N TYR A 434 -3.44 -4.64 -11.71
CA TYR A 434 -3.18 -6.09 -11.76
C TYR A 434 -3.58 -6.71 -13.10
N TYR A 435 -2.89 -7.77 -13.51
CA TYR A 435 -3.17 -8.46 -14.78
C TYR A 435 -4.58 -9.07 -14.81
N ASN A 436 -5.36 -8.72 -15.84
CA ASN A 436 -6.75 -9.18 -15.98
C ASN A 436 -6.99 -10.12 -17.18
N GLY A 437 -5.95 -10.50 -17.93
CA GLY A 437 -6.09 -11.41 -19.06
C GLY A 437 -6.72 -10.82 -20.33
N ASN A 438 -6.93 -9.50 -20.40
CA ASN A 438 -7.78 -8.86 -21.42
C ASN A 438 -9.24 -9.37 -21.38
N LEU A 439 -9.66 -9.86 -20.23
CA LEU A 439 -10.99 -10.40 -20.02
C LEU A 439 -11.87 -9.29 -19.47
N PRO A 440 -13.11 -9.17 -19.96
CA PRO A 440 -14.07 -8.35 -19.24
C PRO A 440 -14.35 -9.03 -17.89
N TYR A 441 -14.56 -8.24 -16.84
CA TYR A 441 -14.67 -8.67 -15.43
C TYR A 441 -15.72 -9.77 -15.11
N TYR A 442 -16.55 -10.20 -16.07
CA TYR A 442 -17.60 -11.19 -15.85
C TYR A 442 -17.10 -12.64 -15.70
N ASP A 443 -15.90 -12.98 -16.19
CA ASP A 443 -15.30 -14.31 -15.96
C ASP A 443 -14.32 -14.26 -14.77
N ILE A 444 -14.88 -14.36 -13.56
CA ILE A 444 -14.14 -14.24 -12.29
C ILE A 444 -13.06 -15.32 -12.15
N GLN A 445 -13.29 -16.54 -12.66
CA GLN A 445 -12.33 -17.62 -12.53
C GLN A 445 -11.10 -17.39 -13.41
N LEU A 446 -11.32 -16.98 -14.66
CA LEU A 446 -10.22 -16.62 -15.54
C LEU A 446 -9.50 -15.35 -15.04
N TYR A 447 -10.23 -14.39 -14.48
CA TYR A 447 -9.66 -13.19 -13.88
C TYR A 447 -8.76 -13.51 -12.68
N GLU A 448 -9.22 -14.34 -11.73
CA GLU A 448 -8.40 -14.75 -10.58
C GLU A 448 -7.14 -15.50 -11.03
N ASN A 449 -7.26 -16.37 -12.04
CA ASN A 449 -6.10 -17.07 -12.61
C ASN A 449 -5.11 -16.11 -13.28
N ALA A 450 -5.58 -15.01 -13.88
CA ALA A 450 -4.74 -13.99 -14.46
C ALA A 450 -3.98 -13.21 -13.37
N VAL A 451 -4.67 -12.73 -12.33
CA VAL A 451 -4.03 -11.94 -11.26
C VAL A 451 -2.97 -12.74 -10.49
N LYS A 452 -3.12 -14.07 -10.41
CA LYS A 452 -2.14 -14.97 -9.77
C LYS A 452 -0.83 -15.14 -10.54
N LYS A 453 -0.75 -14.77 -11.83
CA LYS A 453 0.46 -14.99 -12.64
C LYS A 453 1.67 -14.24 -12.08
N GLY A 454 2.81 -14.94 -12.02
CA GLY A 454 4.06 -14.50 -11.41
C GLY A 454 4.11 -14.57 -9.88
N LEU A 455 3.02 -14.92 -9.19
CA LEU A 455 3.00 -14.94 -7.73
C LEU A 455 3.73 -16.17 -7.15
N LEU A 456 4.40 -16.00 -6.01
CA LEU A 456 5.08 -17.09 -5.31
C LEU A 456 4.05 -18.10 -4.77
N THR A 457 4.06 -19.33 -5.28
CA THR A 457 3.13 -20.39 -4.85
C THR A 457 3.73 -21.27 -3.76
N SER A 458 5.06 -21.40 -3.69
CA SER A 458 5.70 -22.19 -2.63
C SER A 458 7.19 -21.95 -2.45
N ILE A 459 7.67 -22.33 -1.27
CA ILE A 459 9.08 -22.34 -0.87
C ILE A 459 9.45 -23.75 -0.44
N GLU A 460 10.43 -24.34 -1.10
CA GLU A 460 11.09 -25.56 -0.62
C GLU A 460 12.29 -25.19 0.25
N TYR A 461 12.37 -25.78 1.43
CA TYR A 461 13.44 -25.54 2.39
C TYR A 461 14.57 -26.56 2.22
N PRO A 462 15.80 -26.25 2.66
CA PRO A 462 16.93 -27.19 2.58
C PRO A 462 16.68 -28.53 3.28
N THR A 463 15.79 -28.56 4.27
CA THR A 463 15.39 -29.78 4.99
C THR A 463 14.47 -30.70 4.17
N GLY A 464 13.98 -30.25 3.01
CA GLY A 464 13.10 -30.98 2.10
C GLY A 464 11.60 -30.70 2.27
N GLY A 465 11.20 -30.02 3.35
CA GLY A 465 9.83 -29.57 3.55
C GLY A 465 9.47 -28.41 2.61
N LYS A 466 8.18 -28.28 2.27
CA LYS A 466 7.64 -27.28 1.35
C LYS A 466 6.51 -26.50 2.02
N LYS A 467 6.60 -25.17 2.01
CA LYS A 467 5.52 -24.27 2.44
C LYS A 467 4.82 -23.74 1.19
N GLU A 468 3.51 -23.93 1.11
CA GLU A 468 2.69 -23.62 -0.06
C GLU A 468 1.64 -22.56 0.30
N PHE A 469 1.44 -21.63 -0.62
CA PHE A 469 0.55 -20.48 -0.47
C PHE A 469 -0.53 -20.54 -1.56
N ASP A 470 -1.78 -20.45 -1.12
CA ASP A 470 -2.96 -20.49 -1.97
C ASP A 470 -3.71 -19.18 -1.77
N TYR A 471 -3.81 -18.37 -2.83
CA TYR A 471 -4.38 -17.03 -2.80
C TYR A 471 -5.75 -16.99 -3.46
N GLU A 472 -6.52 -15.94 -3.21
CA GLU A 472 -7.77 -15.65 -3.89
C GLU A 472 -7.96 -14.14 -4.06
N LEU A 473 -8.86 -13.74 -4.97
CA LEU A 473 -9.21 -12.33 -5.13
C LEU A 473 -9.84 -11.76 -3.87
N HIS A 474 -9.51 -10.51 -3.57
CA HIS A 474 -10.25 -9.73 -2.59
C HIS A 474 -11.74 -9.62 -2.97
N GLU A 475 -12.59 -9.76 -1.95
CA GLU A 475 -14.04 -9.54 -2.05
C GLU A 475 -14.45 -8.30 -1.28
N ILE A 476 -15.14 -7.36 -1.94
CA ILE A 476 -15.58 -6.07 -1.41
C ILE A 476 -17.11 -6.09 -1.32
N ALA A 477 -17.62 -5.95 -0.10
CA ALA A 477 -19.06 -5.78 0.14
C ALA A 477 -19.45 -4.33 0.33
N TYR A 478 -18.55 -3.49 0.86
CA TYR A 478 -18.81 -2.09 1.18
C TYR A 478 -17.84 -1.14 0.48
N VAL A 479 -18.37 -0.01 0.01
CA VAL A 479 -17.58 1.15 -0.42
C VAL A 479 -17.90 2.33 0.48
N GLY A 480 -16.92 2.78 1.25
CA GLY A 480 -17.16 3.67 2.38
C GLY A 480 -18.15 3.02 3.36
N GLN A 481 -19.33 3.64 3.51
CA GLN A 481 -20.39 3.15 4.38
C GLN A 481 -21.55 2.49 3.63
N GLU A 482 -21.50 2.40 2.30
CA GLU A 482 -22.59 1.83 1.49
C GLU A 482 -22.30 0.40 1.08
N LEU A 483 -23.34 -0.44 1.11
CA LEU A 483 -23.31 -1.76 0.53
C LEU A 483 -23.24 -1.63 -1.00
N VAL A 484 -22.30 -2.32 -1.64
CA VAL A 484 -22.14 -2.28 -3.08
C VAL A 484 -23.38 -2.85 -3.77
N ASN A 485 -24.04 -2.03 -4.60
CA ASN A 485 -25.12 -2.50 -5.46
C ASN A 485 -24.55 -3.17 -6.71
N ILE A 486 -24.16 -4.44 -6.56
CA ILE A 486 -23.58 -5.23 -7.65
C ILE A 486 -24.51 -5.43 -8.86
N TYR A 487 -25.82 -5.21 -8.69
CA TYR A 487 -26.83 -5.37 -9.75
C TYR A 487 -26.73 -4.26 -10.82
N GLU A 488 -26.20 -3.10 -10.43
CA GLU A 488 -25.95 -1.95 -11.29
C GLU A 488 -24.58 -2.03 -12.01
N LEU A 489 -23.69 -2.94 -11.60
CA LEU A 489 -22.40 -3.14 -12.24
C LEU A 489 -22.57 -4.02 -13.50
N PRO A 490 -22.25 -3.51 -14.71
CA PRO A 490 -22.34 -4.30 -15.95
C PRO A 490 -21.46 -5.55 -15.96
N GLU A 491 -20.41 -5.52 -15.12
CA GLU A 491 -19.32 -6.47 -15.01
C GLU A 491 -19.68 -7.74 -14.21
N ASN A 492 -20.73 -7.71 -13.37
CA ASN A 492 -21.10 -8.84 -12.51
C ASN A 492 -22.21 -9.73 -13.13
N ARG A 493 -22.31 -9.74 -14.45
CA ARG A 493 -23.41 -10.35 -15.20
C ARG A 493 -22.88 -11.49 -16.06
N ASP A 494 -23.17 -12.73 -15.69
CA ASP A 494 -22.83 -13.90 -16.51
C ASP A 494 -23.99 -14.26 -17.43
N SER A 495 -23.68 -14.64 -18.67
CA SER A 495 -24.67 -14.91 -19.71
C SER A 495 -24.93 -16.42 -19.81
N ALA A 496 -25.93 -16.92 -19.09
CA ALA A 496 -26.42 -18.28 -19.28
C ALA A 496 -27.46 -18.31 -20.41
N LEU A 497 -27.36 -19.25 -21.34
CA LEU A 497 -28.39 -19.45 -22.36
C LEU A 497 -29.63 -20.10 -21.74
N LYS A 498 -30.71 -19.34 -21.60
CA LYS A 498 -32.03 -19.84 -21.22
C LYS A 498 -32.84 -20.14 -22.48
N THR A 499 -33.40 -21.35 -22.54
CA THR A 499 -34.38 -21.72 -23.58
C THR A 499 -35.76 -21.74 -22.95
N ILE A 500 -36.67 -20.91 -23.47
CA ILE A 500 -38.08 -20.93 -23.10
C ILE A 500 -38.84 -21.53 -24.27
N SER A 501 -39.54 -22.65 -24.05
CA SER A 501 -40.23 -23.40 -25.10
C SER A 501 -41.74 -23.44 -24.88
N TYR A 502 -42.48 -23.42 -25.98
CA TYR A 502 -43.88 -23.77 -26.08
C TYR A 502 -44.00 -25.00 -26.97
N GLU A 503 -44.60 -26.07 -26.44
CA GLU A 503 -44.97 -27.27 -27.20
C GLU A 503 -46.50 -27.33 -27.26
N GLY A 504 -47.05 -27.49 -28.47
CA GLY A 504 -48.49 -27.58 -28.67
C GLY A 504 -48.86 -28.68 -29.66
N PHE A 505 -49.88 -29.46 -29.32
CA PHE A 505 -50.44 -30.51 -30.17
C PHE A 505 -51.89 -30.20 -30.56
N VAL A 506 -52.24 -30.45 -31.82
CA VAL A 506 -53.64 -30.51 -32.28
C VAL A 506 -53.95 -31.94 -32.67
N GLU A 507 -54.85 -32.57 -31.93
CA GLU A 507 -55.43 -33.87 -32.26
C GLU A 507 -56.88 -33.65 -32.70
N THR A 508 -57.24 -34.07 -33.92
CA THR A 508 -58.62 -33.96 -34.39
C THR A 508 -59.23 -35.34 -34.66
N PRO A 509 -60.16 -35.82 -33.82
CA PRO A 509 -61.09 -36.86 -34.22
C PRO A 509 -62.28 -36.18 -34.91
N GLN A 510 -62.36 -36.30 -36.24
CA GLN A 510 -63.52 -35.94 -37.10
C GLN A 510 -64.25 -34.60 -36.78
N GLN A 511 -64.04 -33.61 -37.66
CA GLN A 511 -64.88 -32.41 -37.84
C GLN A 511 -65.01 -31.42 -36.67
N GLN A 512 -63.91 -31.06 -36.00
CA GLN A 512 -63.90 -29.83 -35.19
C GLN A 512 -62.64 -28.99 -35.49
N GLN A 513 -62.86 -27.72 -35.84
CA GLN A 513 -61.83 -26.74 -36.19
C GLN A 513 -61.48 -25.92 -34.94
N SER A 514 -60.27 -26.11 -34.40
CA SER A 514 -59.72 -25.22 -33.37
C SER A 514 -58.31 -24.79 -33.80
N PRO A 515 -58.04 -23.48 -33.98
CA PRO A 515 -56.69 -23.00 -34.24
C PRO A 515 -55.81 -23.22 -32.99
N LEU A 516 -54.59 -23.71 -33.20
CA LEU A 516 -53.50 -23.60 -32.24
C LEU A 516 -53.10 -22.12 -32.18
N ASN A 517 -53.59 -21.40 -31.17
CA ASN A 517 -53.10 -20.07 -30.83
C ASN A 517 -52.22 -20.20 -29.58
N GLY A 518 -51.01 -20.72 -29.79
CA GLY A 518 -49.97 -20.81 -28.78
C GLY A 518 -49.31 -19.46 -28.56
N ARG A 519 -48.94 -19.16 -27.30
CA ARG A 519 -48.32 -17.88 -26.92
C ARG A 519 -47.25 -18.15 -25.88
N LEU A 520 -46.12 -17.49 -26.02
CA LEU A 520 -45.05 -17.50 -25.05
C LEU A 520 -44.75 -16.06 -24.65
N PHE A 521 -44.90 -15.76 -23.36
CA PHE A 521 -44.49 -14.47 -22.79
C PHE A 521 -43.10 -14.60 -22.17
N PHE A 522 -42.26 -13.59 -22.39
CA PHE A 522 -40.93 -13.52 -21.78
C PHE A 522 -40.53 -12.06 -21.58
N TYR A 523 -39.61 -11.83 -20.65
CA TYR A 523 -39.07 -10.51 -20.35
C TYR A 523 -37.61 -10.41 -20.81
N ILE A 524 -37.24 -9.25 -21.33
CA ILE A 524 -35.86 -8.88 -21.67
C ILE A 524 -35.45 -7.75 -20.72
N ASP A 525 -34.37 -7.96 -20.00
CA ASP A 525 -33.83 -7.07 -18.97
C ASP A 525 -32.78 -6.08 -19.53
N VAL A 526 -31.95 -6.53 -20.48
CA VAL A 526 -30.97 -5.70 -21.21
C VAL A 526 -31.09 -5.88 -22.72
N PRO A 527 -30.62 -4.91 -23.52
CA PRO A 527 -30.55 -5.09 -24.97
C PRO A 527 -29.74 -6.34 -25.32
N GLN A 528 -30.35 -7.29 -26.02
CA GLN A 528 -29.72 -8.55 -26.39
C GLN A 528 -30.22 -9.05 -27.73
N THR A 529 -29.53 -10.04 -28.28
CA THR A 529 -29.95 -10.71 -29.51
C THR A 529 -30.51 -12.08 -29.16
N ILE A 530 -31.80 -12.28 -29.40
CA ILE A 530 -32.48 -13.55 -29.13
C ILE A 530 -32.54 -14.41 -30.39
N ASN A 531 -32.52 -15.73 -30.20
CA ASN A 531 -32.73 -16.71 -31.26
C ASN A 531 -34.06 -17.41 -31.06
N ILE A 532 -34.97 -17.22 -32.00
CA ILE A 532 -36.30 -17.83 -31.99
C ILE A 532 -36.26 -19.02 -32.92
N ASN A 533 -36.48 -20.21 -32.38
CA ASN A 533 -36.58 -21.44 -33.15
C ASN A 533 -38.03 -21.88 -33.22
N TYR A 534 -38.43 -22.37 -34.39
CA TYR A 534 -39.74 -22.91 -34.62
C TYR A 534 -39.60 -24.18 -35.45
N ASN A 535 -40.04 -25.30 -34.89
CA ASN A 535 -39.99 -26.62 -35.50
C ASN A 535 -41.40 -27.21 -35.59
N VAL A 536 -41.61 -28.00 -36.64
CA VAL A 536 -42.87 -28.73 -36.86
C VAL A 536 -42.52 -30.19 -37.09
N SER A 537 -43.02 -31.08 -36.24
CA SER A 537 -42.81 -32.54 -36.31
C SER A 537 -44.11 -33.27 -36.64
N ASN A 538 -43.98 -34.45 -37.27
CA ASN A 538 -45.06 -35.44 -37.51
C ASN A 538 -46.27 -34.96 -38.33
N SER A 539 -46.08 -34.53 -39.59
CA SER A 539 -47.21 -34.23 -40.50
C SER A 539 -47.48 -35.35 -41.51
N ILE A 540 -48.75 -35.79 -41.64
CA ILE A 540 -49.21 -36.59 -42.79
C ILE A 540 -49.88 -35.63 -43.78
N SER A 541 -49.27 -35.56 -44.96
CA SER A 541 -49.45 -34.62 -46.08
C SER A 541 -50.89 -34.31 -46.55
N ASN A 542 -51.10 -33.03 -46.91
CA ASN A 542 -52.01 -32.49 -47.96
C ASN A 542 -53.21 -31.58 -47.59
N ALA A 543 -53.23 -30.88 -46.45
CA ALA A 543 -54.30 -29.88 -46.23
C ALA A 543 -53.94 -28.71 -45.30
N ILE A 544 -52.90 -27.93 -45.63
CA ILE A 544 -52.68 -26.60 -45.04
C ILE A 544 -52.65 -25.57 -46.17
N ILE A 545 -53.51 -24.54 -46.09
CA ILE A 545 -53.49 -23.41 -47.04
C ILE A 545 -52.32 -22.49 -46.63
N TYR A 546 -51.21 -22.59 -47.36
CA TYR A 546 -50.01 -21.80 -47.11
C TYR A 546 -50.26 -20.31 -47.39
N GLY A 547 -50.12 -19.49 -46.35
CA GLY A 547 -50.43 -18.06 -46.33
C GLY A 547 -50.94 -17.53 -44.97
N ASN A 548 -51.48 -18.41 -44.12
CA ASN A 548 -52.08 -18.02 -42.82
C ASN A 548 -51.42 -18.64 -41.57
N HIS A 549 -50.34 -19.42 -41.73
CA HIS A 549 -49.51 -19.86 -40.60
C HIS A 549 -48.39 -18.86 -40.41
N ARG A 550 -48.33 -18.19 -39.25
CA ARG A 550 -47.26 -17.23 -38.98
C ARG A 550 -46.80 -17.27 -37.55
N LEU A 551 -45.49 -17.08 -37.39
CA LEU A 551 -44.84 -16.79 -36.14
C LEU A 551 -44.74 -15.27 -36.01
N GLU A 552 -45.23 -14.71 -34.92
CA GLU A 552 -45.23 -13.27 -34.68
C GLU A 552 -44.58 -12.94 -33.34
N LEU A 553 -43.49 -12.17 -33.37
CA LEU A 553 -42.87 -11.57 -32.21
C LEU A 553 -43.41 -10.14 -32.05
N SER A 554 -43.90 -9.82 -30.86
CA SER A 554 -44.44 -8.51 -30.51
C SER A 554 -43.92 -8.05 -29.16
N SER A 555 -43.60 -6.75 -28.98
CA SER A 555 -43.42 -6.18 -27.65
C SER A 555 -44.79 -5.92 -27.02
N VAL A 556 -44.91 -6.15 -25.72
CA VAL A 556 -46.16 -6.06 -24.98
C VAL A 556 -46.01 -5.26 -23.69
N ASN A 557 -47.09 -4.66 -23.20
CA ASN A 557 -47.13 -3.98 -21.89
C ASN A 557 -48.27 -4.54 -21.03
N PHE A 558 -48.05 -4.65 -19.72
CA PHE A 558 -49.05 -5.14 -18.76
C PHE A 558 -49.48 -4.03 -17.78
N LEU A 559 -50.73 -4.10 -17.29
CA LEU A 559 -51.27 -3.14 -16.32
C LEU A 559 -50.97 -3.63 -14.90
N GLY A 560 -50.12 -2.91 -14.15
CA GLY A 560 -49.84 -3.21 -12.73
C GLY A 560 -48.85 -4.34 -12.47
N TYR A 561 -48.11 -4.80 -13.48
CA TYR A 561 -47.05 -5.80 -13.32
C TYR A 561 -45.68 -5.12 -13.26
N ASP A 562 -44.95 -5.35 -12.17
CA ASP A 562 -43.57 -4.91 -11.98
C ASP A 562 -42.65 -6.15 -11.97
N PRO A 563 -41.76 -6.31 -12.96
CA PRO A 563 -40.82 -7.44 -13.00
C PRO A 563 -39.85 -7.48 -11.81
N TYR A 564 -39.77 -6.41 -11.01
CA TYR A 564 -38.87 -6.27 -9.87
C TYR A 564 -39.58 -6.31 -8.50
N ALA A 565 -40.90 -6.55 -8.45
CA ALA A 565 -41.64 -6.62 -7.18
C ALA A 565 -41.30 -7.90 -6.39
N THR A 566 -41.12 -7.76 -5.07
CA THR A 566 -40.72 -8.83 -4.15
C THR A 566 -41.85 -9.82 -3.89
N GLY A 567 -41.91 -10.88 -4.69
CA GLY A 567 -42.83 -12.01 -4.54
C GLY A 567 -43.16 -12.64 -5.90
N VAL A 568 -43.37 -13.96 -5.95
CA VAL A 568 -43.71 -14.67 -7.20
C VAL A 568 -45.11 -14.24 -7.66
N GLN A 569 -45.19 -13.16 -8.43
CA GLN A 569 -46.36 -12.89 -9.26
C GLN A 569 -46.29 -13.84 -10.46
N PRO A 570 -47.28 -14.73 -10.67
CA PRO A 570 -47.27 -15.62 -11.82
C PRO A 570 -47.26 -14.78 -13.11
N PHE A 571 -46.40 -15.14 -14.07
CA PHE A 571 -46.40 -14.51 -15.39
C PHE A 571 -47.84 -14.53 -15.95
N PRO A 572 -48.30 -13.42 -16.56
CA PRO A 572 -49.62 -13.36 -17.16
C PRO A 572 -49.79 -14.48 -18.17
N SER A 573 -50.84 -15.29 -17.99
CA SER A 573 -51.11 -16.50 -18.78
C SER A 573 -52.07 -16.24 -19.94
N SER A 574 -52.59 -15.02 -20.05
CA SER A 574 -53.61 -14.64 -21.03
C SER A 574 -53.26 -13.34 -21.77
N GLU A 575 -53.63 -13.26 -23.04
CA GLU A 575 -53.54 -12.03 -23.84
C GLU A 575 -54.44 -10.91 -23.29
N ASN A 576 -55.46 -11.25 -22.50
CA ASN A 576 -56.37 -10.27 -21.88
C ASN A 576 -55.67 -9.36 -20.86
N ASP A 577 -54.50 -9.75 -20.37
CA ASP A 577 -53.70 -8.97 -19.41
C ASP A 577 -52.78 -7.96 -20.12
N VAL A 578 -52.66 -8.06 -21.46
CA VAL A 578 -51.83 -7.18 -22.28
C VAL A 578 -52.61 -5.92 -22.67
N THR A 579 -52.02 -4.77 -22.39
CA THR A 579 -52.62 -3.44 -22.62
C THR A 579 -52.28 -2.85 -23.99
N ASN A 580 -51.08 -3.12 -24.49
CA ASN A 580 -50.62 -2.71 -25.81
C ASN A 580 -49.77 -3.84 -26.41
N ILE A 581 -49.97 -4.10 -27.71
CA ILE A 581 -49.20 -5.07 -28.51
C ILE A 581 -48.62 -4.31 -29.70
N THR A 582 -47.29 -4.31 -29.82
CA THR A 582 -46.59 -3.72 -30.97
C THR A 582 -45.85 -4.82 -31.72
N PRO A 583 -46.28 -5.20 -32.95
CA PRO A 583 -45.59 -6.21 -33.74
C PRO A 583 -44.18 -5.77 -34.10
N ILE A 584 -43.22 -6.67 -33.92
CA ILE A 584 -41.79 -6.43 -34.20
C ILE A 584 -41.36 -7.19 -35.45
N GLN A 585 -41.74 -8.47 -35.53
CA GLN A 585 -41.36 -9.34 -36.63
C GLN A 585 -42.46 -10.38 -36.82
N SER A 586 -42.86 -10.62 -38.07
CA SER A 586 -43.75 -11.71 -38.44
C SER A 586 -43.10 -12.54 -39.54
N TYR A 587 -43.19 -13.87 -39.43
CA TYR A 587 -42.69 -14.81 -40.43
C TYR A 587 -43.80 -15.75 -40.87
N VAL A 588 -44.11 -15.74 -42.17
CA VAL A 588 -45.12 -16.63 -42.76
C VAL A 588 -44.46 -17.95 -43.13
N LEU A 589 -45.05 -19.05 -42.65
CA LEU A 589 -44.56 -20.40 -42.86
C LEU A 589 -45.09 -20.93 -44.20
N ASN A 590 -44.18 -21.31 -45.11
CA ASN A 590 -44.52 -21.64 -46.50
C ASN A 590 -44.58 -23.16 -46.77
N SER A 591 -44.24 -24.01 -45.81
CA SER A 591 -44.33 -25.48 -45.94
C SER A 591 -44.38 -26.21 -44.58
N ASN A 592 -44.88 -27.44 -44.56
CA ASN A 592 -45.04 -28.29 -43.36
C ASN A 592 -43.74 -28.94 -42.83
N SER A 593 -42.57 -28.61 -43.39
CA SER A 593 -41.28 -29.20 -43.04
C SER A 593 -40.19 -28.14 -42.85
N GLN A 594 -40.58 -26.89 -42.65
CA GLN A 594 -39.65 -25.78 -42.47
C GLN A 594 -39.40 -25.53 -40.98
N ASN A 595 -38.19 -25.88 -40.55
CA ASN A 595 -37.64 -25.34 -39.32
C ASN A 595 -37.17 -23.92 -39.58
N VAL A 596 -37.60 -23.00 -38.73
CA VAL A 596 -37.31 -21.57 -38.86
C VAL A 596 -36.53 -21.12 -37.64
N SER A 597 -35.33 -20.61 -37.87
CA SER A 597 -34.50 -19.95 -36.85
C SER A 597 -34.37 -18.48 -37.23
N ILE A 598 -34.86 -17.59 -36.36
CA ILE A 598 -34.81 -16.15 -36.55
C ILE A 598 -34.00 -15.53 -35.43
N THR A 599 -33.01 -14.73 -35.80
CA THR A 599 -32.23 -13.94 -34.86
C THR A 599 -32.77 -12.50 -34.84
N LYS A 600 -33.02 -11.94 -33.65
CA LYS A 600 -33.53 -10.57 -33.52
C LYS A 600 -32.91 -9.85 -32.34
N SER A 601 -32.41 -8.63 -32.59
CA SER A 601 -32.01 -7.71 -31.52
C SER A 601 -33.23 -7.06 -30.90
N VAL A 602 -33.33 -7.11 -29.58
CA VAL A 602 -34.45 -6.65 -28.76
C VAL A 602 -33.93 -5.77 -27.63
N THR A 603 -34.72 -4.78 -27.21
CA THR A 603 -34.41 -3.87 -26.09
C THR A 603 -35.13 -4.32 -24.81
N PRO A 604 -34.80 -3.77 -23.63
CA PRO A 604 -35.50 -4.10 -22.39
C PRO A 604 -37.02 -3.91 -22.50
N GLY A 605 -37.79 -4.86 -21.99
CA GLY A 605 -39.25 -4.86 -22.06
C GLY A 605 -39.86 -6.26 -22.10
N PHE A 606 -41.19 -6.32 -22.06
CA PHE A 606 -41.91 -7.58 -22.20
C PHE A 606 -42.17 -7.91 -23.67
N TYR A 607 -42.09 -9.19 -23.99
CA TYR A 607 -42.28 -9.72 -25.33
C TYR A 607 -43.24 -10.90 -25.31
N MET A 608 -43.90 -11.08 -26.44
CA MET A 608 -44.79 -12.20 -26.70
C MET A 608 -44.43 -12.79 -28.04
N LEU A 609 -44.16 -14.09 -28.05
CA LEU A 609 -44.09 -14.89 -29.27
C LEU A 609 -45.43 -15.59 -29.47
N ARG A 610 -46.06 -15.38 -30.62
CA ARG A 610 -47.34 -15.96 -30.97
C ARG A 610 -47.18 -16.90 -32.15
N VAL A 611 -47.71 -18.11 -31.99
CA VAL A 611 -47.90 -19.06 -33.09
C VAL A 611 -49.36 -18.96 -33.52
N ILE A 612 -49.59 -18.50 -34.74
CA ILE A 612 -50.93 -18.43 -35.33
C ILE A 612 -51.04 -19.51 -36.41
N THR A 613 -52.06 -20.35 -36.31
CA THR A 613 -52.37 -21.40 -37.28
C THR A 613 -53.73 -21.16 -37.95
N SER A 614 -53.91 -21.64 -39.17
CA SER A 614 -55.18 -21.53 -39.90
C SER A 614 -56.24 -22.48 -39.32
N PRO A 615 -57.54 -22.11 -39.30
CA PRO A 615 -58.61 -22.98 -38.81
C PRO A 615 -58.97 -24.15 -39.75
N PHE A 616 -58.40 -24.25 -40.96
CA PHE A 616 -58.79 -25.26 -41.95
C PHE A 616 -57.75 -26.37 -42.11
N TYR A 617 -58.08 -27.56 -41.60
CA TYR A 617 -57.43 -28.83 -41.92
C TYR A 617 -58.48 -29.77 -42.56
N PHE A 618 -58.15 -30.45 -43.66
CA PHE A 618 -58.97 -31.52 -44.22
C PHE A 618 -58.34 -32.87 -43.85
N VAL A 619 -59.09 -33.72 -43.15
CA VAL A 619 -58.67 -35.08 -42.81
C VAL A 619 -59.12 -36.02 -43.94
N ASP A 620 -58.21 -36.79 -44.51
CA ASP A 620 -58.57 -37.98 -45.30
C ASP A 620 -59.12 -39.03 -44.32
N PRO A 621 -60.39 -39.49 -44.44
CA PRO A 621 -60.99 -40.43 -43.49
C PRO A 621 -60.31 -41.81 -43.43
N SER A 622 -59.38 -42.12 -44.33
CA SER A 622 -58.83 -43.46 -44.50
C SER A 622 -57.63 -43.81 -43.62
N ASN A 623 -57.01 -42.84 -42.95
CA ASN A 623 -55.93 -43.06 -41.97
C ASN A 623 -56.25 -42.34 -40.66
N GLY A 624 -56.08 -43.02 -39.52
CA GLY A 624 -56.42 -42.53 -38.19
C GLY A 624 -55.81 -41.17 -37.80
N SER A 625 -56.30 -40.60 -36.69
CA SER A 625 -56.02 -39.27 -36.12
C SER A 625 -54.73 -38.61 -36.63
N THR A 626 -54.87 -37.54 -37.40
CA THR A 626 -53.75 -36.66 -37.76
C THR A 626 -53.45 -35.74 -36.57
N TYR A 627 -52.19 -35.69 -36.14
CA TYR A 627 -51.72 -34.71 -35.17
C TYR A 627 -50.68 -33.79 -35.82
N LEU A 628 -50.72 -32.50 -35.47
CA LEU A 628 -49.68 -31.53 -35.81
C LEU A 628 -49.00 -31.12 -34.51
N GLU A 629 -47.71 -31.37 -34.42
CA GLU A 629 -46.87 -30.99 -33.29
C GLU A 629 -46.03 -29.77 -33.67
N VAL A 630 -46.06 -28.75 -32.83
CA VAL A 630 -45.40 -27.48 -33.06
C VAL A 630 -44.61 -27.09 -31.83
N ASP A 631 -43.32 -26.87 -32.03
CA ASP A 631 -42.39 -26.44 -30.99
C ASP A 631 -41.85 -25.07 -31.35
N ALA A 632 -42.12 -24.08 -30.49
CA ALA A 632 -41.54 -22.75 -30.61
C ALA A 632 -40.68 -22.49 -29.38
N SER A 633 -39.39 -22.20 -29.57
CA SER A 633 -38.49 -21.83 -28.48
C SER A 633 -37.87 -20.46 -28.70
N VAL A 634 -37.62 -19.76 -27.61
CA VAL A 634 -36.80 -18.55 -27.58
C VAL A 634 -35.58 -18.86 -26.73
N ASN A 635 -34.42 -18.81 -27.38
CA ASN A 635 -33.14 -18.85 -26.70
C ASN A 635 -32.73 -17.40 -26.45
N LEU A 636 -32.63 -17.05 -25.18
CA LEU A 636 -32.22 -15.74 -24.70
C LEU A 636 -31.12 -15.90 -23.66
N SER A 637 -30.28 -14.89 -23.52
CA SER A 637 -29.33 -14.83 -22.41
C SER A 637 -30.08 -14.38 -21.16
N GLU A 638 -30.07 -15.20 -20.12
CA GLU A 638 -30.51 -14.82 -18.78
C GLU A 638 -29.28 -14.48 -17.97
N PHE A 639 -29.27 -13.29 -17.37
CA PHE A 639 -28.16 -12.86 -16.54
C PHE A 639 -28.30 -13.44 -15.14
N GLN A 640 -27.34 -14.28 -14.74
CA GLN A 640 -27.20 -14.71 -13.36
C GLN A 640 -26.13 -13.87 -12.66
N TYR A 641 -26.41 -13.51 -11.41
CA TYR A 641 -25.45 -12.83 -10.55
C TYR A 641 -24.57 -13.88 -9.89
N ASN A 642 -23.30 -13.95 -10.30
CA ASN A 642 -22.37 -15.00 -9.87
C ASN A 642 -21.77 -14.76 -8.48
N SER A 643 -21.85 -13.54 -7.97
CA SER A 643 -21.35 -13.18 -6.64
C SER A 643 -22.25 -12.16 -5.97
N ARG A 644 -22.12 -12.03 -4.65
CA ARG A 644 -22.68 -10.92 -3.86
C ARG A 644 -21.67 -9.78 -3.61
N ASN A 645 -20.41 -10.00 -3.94
CA ASN A 645 -19.28 -9.12 -3.61
C ASN A 645 -18.58 -8.67 -4.89
N LEU A 646 -18.14 -7.41 -4.94
CA LEU A 646 -17.25 -6.93 -5.99
C LEU A 646 -15.87 -7.60 -5.81
N LYS A 647 -15.29 -8.09 -6.91
CA LYS A 647 -13.97 -8.72 -6.92
C LYS A 647 -12.91 -7.73 -7.46
N GLY A 648 -11.82 -7.52 -6.72
CA GLY A 648 -10.76 -6.60 -7.16
C GLY A 648 -9.95 -6.05 -5.99
N GLY A 649 -8.93 -5.25 -6.29
CA GLY A 649 -8.01 -4.70 -5.28
C GLY A 649 -6.77 -5.56 -4.99
N GLY A 650 -6.55 -6.64 -5.75
CA GLY A 650 -5.42 -7.55 -5.61
C GLY A 650 -5.80 -8.90 -4.99
N LEU A 651 -4.85 -9.55 -4.32
CA LEU A 651 -5.01 -10.87 -3.74
C LEU A 651 -4.84 -10.90 -2.21
N ARG A 652 -5.56 -11.82 -1.58
CA ARG A 652 -5.42 -12.20 -0.17
C ARG A 652 -5.10 -13.69 -0.02
N ILE A 653 -4.55 -14.09 1.12
CA ILE A 653 -4.28 -15.50 1.41
C ILE A 653 -5.56 -16.28 1.71
N LYS A 654 -5.71 -17.46 1.11
CA LYS A 654 -6.81 -18.41 1.36
C LYS A 654 -6.35 -19.59 2.21
N HIS A 655 -5.20 -20.18 1.85
CA HIS A 655 -4.60 -21.28 2.60
C HIS A 655 -3.08 -21.18 2.66
N ILE A 656 -2.51 -21.61 3.78
CA ILE A 656 -1.08 -21.92 3.91
C ILE A 656 -0.95 -23.40 4.27
N ARG A 657 -0.19 -24.15 3.48
CA ARG A 657 0.05 -25.58 3.71
C ARG A 657 1.53 -25.83 3.96
N PHE A 658 1.84 -26.74 4.88
CA PHE A 658 3.19 -27.29 5.01
C PHE A 658 3.15 -28.77 4.66
N THR A 659 3.92 -29.13 3.63
CA THR A 659 4.06 -30.51 3.15
C THR A 659 5.49 -31.00 3.36
N ASP A 660 5.65 -32.27 3.69
CA ASP A 660 6.95 -32.92 3.81
C ASP A 660 6.89 -34.27 3.11
N ASN A 661 7.77 -34.47 2.12
CA ASN A 661 7.76 -35.61 1.20
C ASN A 661 6.40 -35.85 0.51
N GLY A 662 5.72 -34.76 0.16
CA GLY A 662 4.39 -34.80 -0.49
C GLY A 662 3.22 -35.09 0.46
N ILE A 663 3.46 -35.22 1.76
CA ILE A 663 2.42 -35.43 2.78
C ILE A 663 2.13 -34.10 3.48
N GLU A 664 0.87 -33.66 3.47
CA GLU A 664 0.42 -32.49 4.24
C GLU A 664 0.58 -32.75 5.74
N LYS A 665 1.36 -31.89 6.41
CA LYS A 665 1.59 -31.92 7.86
C LYS A 665 0.69 -30.93 8.58
N SER A 666 0.44 -29.77 7.96
CA SER A 666 -0.47 -28.77 8.48
C SER A 666 -1.08 -27.95 7.35
N LYS A 667 -2.32 -27.49 7.58
CA LYS A 667 -3.03 -26.54 6.74
C LYS A 667 -3.68 -25.49 7.63
N THR A 668 -3.46 -24.23 7.30
CA THR A 668 -4.15 -23.07 7.88
C THR A 668 -5.05 -22.48 6.81
N SER A 669 -6.32 -22.24 7.13
CA SER A 669 -7.35 -21.71 6.21
C SER A 669 -7.92 -20.40 6.76
N PHE A 670 -8.12 -19.44 5.87
CA PHE A 670 -8.61 -18.09 6.19
C PHE A 670 -10.00 -17.89 5.58
N ASN A 671 -10.95 -17.37 6.37
CA ASN A 671 -12.27 -16.95 5.92
C ASN A 671 -12.47 -15.46 6.25
N TYR A 672 -13.09 -14.71 5.34
CA TYR A 672 -13.27 -13.26 5.38
C TYR A 672 -14.74 -12.84 5.36
N ASP A 673 -15.67 -13.78 5.48
CA ASP A 673 -17.11 -13.53 5.49
C ASP A 673 -17.56 -12.70 6.70
N LEU A 674 -18.64 -11.95 6.53
CA LEU A 674 -19.40 -11.38 7.64
C LEU A 674 -20.07 -12.49 8.46
N ASP A 675 -20.22 -12.26 9.76
CA ASP A 675 -20.77 -13.25 10.67
C ASP A 675 -22.21 -13.65 10.29
N SER A 676 -22.45 -14.97 10.24
CA SER A 676 -23.64 -15.65 9.70
C SER A 676 -24.98 -15.36 10.38
N ASN A 677 -24.99 -14.57 11.46
CA ASN A 677 -26.16 -14.34 12.32
C ASN A 677 -27.02 -13.13 11.90
N ASP A 678 -26.59 -12.33 10.90
CA ASP A 678 -27.37 -11.17 10.44
C ASP A 678 -28.40 -11.55 9.35
N SER A 679 -29.60 -11.88 9.80
CA SER A 679 -30.75 -12.20 8.93
C SER A 679 -31.22 -11.06 8.01
N SER A 680 -30.81 -9.81 8.27
CA SER A 680 -31.17 -8.66 7.42
C SER A 680 -30.38 -8.61 6.10
N LEU A 681 -29.31 -9.40 6.04
CA LEU A 681 -28.40 -9.49 4.90
C LEU A 681 -28.55 -10.83 4.18
N VAL A 682 -29.67 -11.55 4.25
CA VAL A 682 -29.86 -12.75 3.42
C VAL A 682 -30.08 -12.35 1.96
N ASN A 683 -29.30 -12.91 1.02
CA ASN A 683 -29.53 -12.70 -0.41
C ASN A 683 -30.90 -13.30 -0.80
N PRO A 684 -31.85 -12.49 -1.31
CA PRO A 684 -33.18 -12.97 -1.68
C PRO A 684 -33.17 -13.95 -2.88
N HIS A 685 -32.06 -14.01 -3.65
CA HIS A 685 -31.92 -14.86 -4.84
C HIS A 685 -31.11 -16.15 -4.60
N ASP A 686 -30.13 -16.15 -3.67
CA ASP A 686 -29.46 -17.38 -3.21
C ASP A 686 -28.95 -17.23 -1.76
N PRO A 687 -29.64 -17.84 -0.77
CA PRO A 687 -29.27 -17.73 0.64
C PRO A 687 -27.95 -18.44 1.01
N ASN A 688 -27.31 -19.18 0.09
CA ASN A 688 -26.08 -19.92 0.38
C ASN A 688 -24.78 -19.14 0.10
N ILE A 689 -24.85 -17.95 -0.50
CA ILE A 689 -23.65 -17.13 -0.81
C ILE A 689 -23.41 -16.13 0.34
N PRO A 690 -22.34 -16.28 1.14
CA PRO A 690 -22.04 -15.36 2.23
C PRO A 690 -21.60 -13.98 1.71
N LEU A 691 -21.87 -12.93 2.51
CA LEU A 691 -21.39 -11.58 2.24
C LEU A 691 -19.98 -11.44 2.79
N SER A 692 -19.06 -10.88 2.01
CA SER A 692 -17.70 -10.58 2.49
C SER A 692 -17.74 -9.47 3.55
N SER A 693 -16.77 -9.47 4.48
CA SER A 693 -16.54 -8.36 5.41
C SER A 693 -15.57 -7.30 4.88
N GLY A 694 -15.18 -7.42 3.60
CA GLY A 694 -14.24 -6.51 2.95
C GLY A 694 -14.83 -5.14 2.64
N VAL A 695 -14.06 -4.11 2.97
CA VAL A 695 -14.42 -2.69 2.80
C VAL A 695 -13.34 -1.98 1.98
N PHE A 696 -13.77 -1.15 1.03
CA PHE A 696 -12.93 -0.28 0.20
C PHE A 696 -13.32 1.19 0.44
N ASP A 697 -12.36 2.11 0.52
CA ASP A 697 -12.61 3.54 0.80
C ASP A 697 -12.16 4.41 -0.38
N GLY A 698 -13.00 4.51 -1.41
CA GLY A 698 -12.70 5.30 -2.61
C GLY A 698 -13.72 5.11 -3.73
N SER A 699 -13.39 5.64 -4.92
CA SER A 699 -14.18 5.43 -6.14
C SER A 699 -13.68 4.19 -6.88
N ILE A 700 -14.59 3.27 -7.23
CA ILE A 700 -14.29 2.09 -8.06
C ILE A 700 -14.01 2.50 -9.53
N LEU A 701 -14.46 3.70 -9.93
CA LEU A 701 -14.28 4.23 -11.29
C LEU A 701 -12.96 5.02 -11.38
N MET A 702 -11.95 4.46 -12.05
CA MET A 702 -10.70 5.16 -12.45
C MET A 702 -10.92 6.28 -13.48
N THR A 703 -12.15 6.39 -13.97
CA THR A 703 -12.53 7.35 -14.98
C THR A 703 -13.35 8.44 -14.34
N ARG A 704 -12.88 9.68 -14.45
CA ARG A 704 -13.74 10.85 -14.22
C ARG A 704 -14.31 11.34 -15.53
N THR A 705 -15.63 11.48 -15.57
CA THR A 705 -16.32 12.12 -16.68
C THR A 705 -16.92 13.43 -16.19
N PHE A 706 -16.56 14.55 -16.80
CA PHE A 706 -17.05 15.87 -16.39
C PHE A 706 -17.28 16.79 -17.61
N PRO A 707 -18.26 17.71 -17.55
CA PRO A 707 -18.49 18.66 -18.61
C PRO A 707 -17.48 19.83 -18.54
N LYS A 708 -16.61 19.97 -19.53
CA LYS A 708 -15.78 21.17 -19.75
C LYS A 708 -16.54 22.17 -20.61
N ARG A 709 -16.85 23.32 -20.01
CA ARG A 709 -17.64 24.41 -20.64
C ARG A 709 -16.72 25.50 -21.13
N MET A 710 -16.84 25.88 -22.40
CA MET A 710 -16.01 26.93 -22.99
C MET A 710 -16.81 27.82 -23.91
N ASN A 711 -16.58 29.13 -23.83
CA ASN A 711 -17.15 30.11 -24.73
C ASN A 711 -16.19 30.36 -25.88
N LEU A 712 -16.55 29.94 -27.10
CA LEU A 712 -15.76 30.23 -28.30
C LEU A 712 -16.32 31.44 -29.04
N ILE A 713 -15.41 32.25 -29.59
CA ILE A 713 -15.76 33.46 -30.35
C ILE A 713 -16.27 33.03 -31.74
N THR A 714 -17.47 33.45 -32.12
CA THR A 714 -17.91 33.29 -33.52
C THR A 714 -17.19 34.33 -34.38
N PRO A 715 -16.51 33.95 -35.48
CA PRO A 715 -15.89 34.92 -36.36
C PRO A 715 -16.97 35.83 -36.97
N ILE A 716 -16.84 37.14 -36.80
CA ILE A 716 -17.56 38.12 -37.61
C ILE A 716 -16.60 38.55 -38.72
N GLU A 717 -17.02 38.46 -39.98
CA GLU A 717 -16.22 38.95 -41.10
C GLU A 717 -16.00 40.46 -40.97
N CYS A 718 -14.74 40.89 -40.84
CA CYS A 718 -14.39 42.31 -40.78
C CYS A 718 -14.70 42.96 -42.14
N GLN A 719 -15.84 43.63 -42.27
CA GLN A 719 -16.04 44.54 -43.38
C GLN A 719 -15.29 45.84 -43.08
N GLN A 720 -14.31 46.17 -43.94
CA GLN A 720 -13.58 47.42 -43.86
C GLN A 720 -14.54 48.61 -43.93
N GLY A 721 -14.54 49.46 -42.90
CA GLY A 721 -15.02 50.84 -43.03
C GLY A 721 -16.19 51.30 -42.17
N ASN A 722 -16.81 50.46 -41.34
CA ASN A 722 -17.81 50.93 -40.36
C ASN A 722 -17.33 50.69 -38.93
N GLY A 723 -17.17 51.78 -38.17
CA GLY A 723 -16.94 51.70 -36.73
C GLY A 723 -18.08 50.92 -36.08
N PHE A 724 -17.74 49.84 -35.39
CA PHE A 724 -18.69 48.99 -34.68
C PHE A 724 -19.06 49.61 -33.33
N ALA A 725 -20.35 49.56 -32.99
CA ALA A 725 -20.85 49.98 -31.69
C ALA A 725 -20.50 48.95 -30.60
N PRO A 726 -20.21 49.38 -29.35
CA PRO A 726 -19.90 48.48 -28.25
C PRO A 726 -21.16 47.72 -27.83
N GLY A 727 -21.15 46.39 -27.98
CA GLY A 727 -22.24 45.54 -27.50
C GLY A 727 -22.06 44.08 -27.91
N ASN A 728 -21.79 43.24 -26.91
CA ASN A 728 -21.84 41.77 -26.90
C ASN A 728 -21.37 41.05 -28.18
N TYR A 729 -20.11 40.63 -28.20
CA TYR A 729 -19.68 39.53 -29.05
C TYR A 729 -20.56 38.30 -28.77
N PRO A 730 -21.20 37.67 -29.77
CA PRO A 730 -21.89 36.41 -29.56
C PRO A 730 -20.85 35.33 -29.27
N SER A 731 -20.63 35.02 -27.99
CA SER A 731 -19.98 33.78 -27.59
C SER A 731 -20.98 32.63 -27.67
N THR A 732 -20.54 31.49 -28.19
CA THR A 732 -21.33 30.25 -28.11
C THR A 732 -20.72 29.36 -27.05
N LEU A 733 -21.56 28.88 -26.12
CA LEU A 733 -21.16 27.91 -25.09
C LEU A 733 -21.03 26.52 -25.71
N TYR A 734 -19.82 25.99 -25.73
CA TYR A 734 -19.54 24.60 -26.09
C TYR A 734 -19.35 23.78 -24.81
N VAL A 735 -19.92 22.58 -24.82
CA VAL A 735 -19.77 21.61 -23.73
C VAL A 735 -19.07 20.36 -24.28
N PHE A 736 -17.90 20.09 -23.74
CA PHE A 736 -17.15 18.87 -24.00
C PHE A 736 -17.35 17.93 -22.81
N GLN A 737 -17.74 16.70 -23.07
CA GLN A 737 -17.60 15.62 -22.11
C GLN A 737 -16.13 15.21 -22.09
N SER A 738 -15.44 15.58 -21.01
CA SER A 738 -14.05 15.19 -20.76
C SER A 738 -14.03 13.89 -19.97
N LYS A 739 -13.30 12.90 -20.46
CA LYS A 739 -13.05 11.62 -19.81
C LYS A 739 -11.56 11.52 -19.49
N LYS A 740 -11.21 11.58 -18.21
CA LYS A 740 -9.83 11.45 -17.70
C LYS A 740 -9.65 10.09 -17.03
N THR A 741 -8.58 9.38 -17.41
CA THR A 741 -8.14 8.11 -16.81
C THR A 741 -6.72 8.30 -16.29
N LEU A 742 -6.55 8.13 -14.98
CA LEU A 742 -5.23 8.23 -14.35
C LEU A 742 -4.50 6.89 -14.41
N ASN A 743 -3.18 6.96 -14.34
CA ASN A 743 -2.29 5.81 -14.20
C ASN A 743 -2.37 5.09 -12.85
N SER A 744 -2.93 5.74 -11.83
CA SER A 744 -3.01 5.22 -10.47
C SER A 744 -4.34 5.60 -9.84
N ILE A 745 -4.87 4.72 -8.99
CA ILE A 745 -6.09 5.00 -8.22
C ILE A 745 -5.74 6.00 -7.11
N ILE A 746 -6.50 7.10 -7.05
CA ILE A 746 -6.55 7.99 -5.89
C ILE A 746 -7.70 7.51 -4.99
N GLY A 747 -7.39 6.61 -4.06
CA GLY A 747 -8.32 6.11 -3.06
C GLY A 747 -7.65 6.09 -1.69
N GLY A 748 -8.45 6.21 -0.63
CA GLY A 748 -7.95 6.03 0.72
C GLY A 748 -7.50 4.59 0.90
N MET A 749 -6.19 4.34 0.81
CA MET A 749 -5.67 3.02 1.14
C MET A 749 -5.89 2.77 2.64
N THR A 750 -6.25 1.54 3.00
CA THR A 750 -6.34 1.14 4.40
C THR A 750 -5.15 0.32 4.78
N LYS A 751 -4.24 0.92 5.55
CA LYS A 751 -2.91 0.39 5.81
C LYS A 751 -2.28 -0.04 4.48
N GLY A 752 -2.21 0.92 3.55
CA GLY A 752 -1.68 0.80 2.18
C GLY A 752 -2.28 -0.28 1.27
N ASN A 753 -3.23 -1.10 1.73
CA ASN A 753 -4.00 -2.00 0.88
C ASN A 753 -5.31 -1.33 0.43
N TYR A 754 -5.85 -1.74 -0.70
CA TYR A 754 -7.14 -1.24 -1.18
C TYR A 754 -8.30 -1.78 -0.34
N VAL A 755 -8.22 -3.05 0.10
CA VAL A 755 -9.31 -3.73 0.80
C VAL A 755 -8.86 -4.17 2.18
N GLY A 756 -9.67 -3.84 3.18
CA GLY A 756 -9.48 -4.32 4.54
C GLY A 756 -10.72 -5.02 5.10
N TYR A 757 -10.52 -6.02 5.95
CA TYR A 757 -11.58 -6.93 6.41
C TYR A 757 -12.02 -6.65 7.83
N LYS A 758 -13.32 -6.49 8.04
CA LYS A 758 -13.87 -6.36 9.39
C LYS A 758 -13.77 -7.66 10.18
N ASN A 759 -14.01 -8.80 9.53
CA ASN A 759 -14.04 -10.13 10.16
C ASN A 759 -13.08 -11.09 9.45
N VAL A 760 -12.25 -11.79 10.21
CA VAL A 760 -11.35 -12.82 9.68
C VAL A 760 -11.34 -14.03 10.60
N SER A 761 -11.66 -15.21 10.08
CA SER A 761 -11.56 -16.48 10.79
C SER A 761 -10.39 -17.30 10.28
N VAL A 762 -9.49 -17.69 11.17
CA VAL A 762 -8.31 -18.50 10.88
C VAL A 762 -8.49 -19.88 11.51
N SER A 763 -8.50 -20.94 10.71
CA SER A 763 -8.63 -22.32 11.20
C SER A 763 -7.38 -23.13 10.85
N GLN A 764 -6.89 -23.95 11.78
CA GLN A 764 -5.74 -24.81 11.55
C GLN A 764 -6.13 -26.27 11.80
N SER A 765 -5.76 -27.16 10.88
CA SER A 765 -6.06 -28.58 10.99
C SER A 765 -5.56 -29.13 12.33
N ASN A 766 -6.47 -29.72 13.12
CA ASN A 766 -6.25 -30.27 14.47
C ASN A 766 -5.92 -29.26 15.59
N ASN A 767 -6.03 -27.95 15.35
CA ASN A 767 -5.65 -26.92 16.33
C ASN A 767 -6.75 -25.85 16.56
N GLY A 768 -7.97 -26.07 16.05
CA GLY A 768 -9.13 -25.20 16.28
C GLY A 768 -9.23 -24.00 15.33
N ARG A 769 -9.94 -22.96 15.77
CA ARG A 769 -10.24 -21.74 15.00
C ARG A 769 -10.04 -20.49 15.86
N THR A 770 -9.60 -19.40 15.25
CA THR A 770 -9.55 -18.07 15.87
C THR A 770 -10.28 -17.07 14.99
N ASP A 771 -11.24 -16.34 15.53
CA ASP A 771 -11.97 -15.27 14.86
C ASP A 771 -11.43 -13.91 15.32
N TYR A 772 -11.19 -13.02 14.36
CA TYR A 772 -10.69 -11.67 14.57
C TYR A 772 -11.71 -10.65 14.05
N GLU A 773 -11.89 -9.56 14.78
CA GLU A 773 -12.67 -8.39 14.37
C GLU A 773 -11.79 -7.14 14.40
N PHE A 774 -11.88 -6.31 13.35
CA PHE A 774 -11.05 -5.12 13.17
C PHE A 774 -11.89 -3.87 12.90
N THR A 775 -11.35 -2.70 13.25
CA THR A 775 -11.88 -1.41 12.76
C THR A 775 -11.62 -1.24 11.27
N THR A 776 -12.56 -0.65 10.54
CA THR A 776 -12.46 -0.49 9.08
C THR A 776 -12.88 0.91 8.63
N SER A 777 -12.86 1.16 7.32
CA SER A 777 -13.45 2.37 6.73
C SER A 777 -14.98 2.43 6.82
N LEU A 778 -15.66 1.35 7.22
CA LEU A 778 -17.08 1.38 7.56
C LEU A 778 -17.33 2.27 8.78
N GLU A 779 -16.49 2.15 9.81
CA GLU A 779 -16.55 2.98 11.01
C GLU A 779 -15.82 4.32 10.84
N TYR A 780 -14.71 4.33 10.09
CA TYR A 780 -13.82 5.48 9.93
C TYR A 780 -13.50 5.74 8.44
N PRO A 781 -14.46 6.26 7.65
CA PRO A 781 -14.22 6.59 6.24
C PRO A 781 -13.36 7.85 6.12
N ASN A 782 -12.48 7.89 5.12
CA ASN A 782 -11.71 9.09 4.80
C ASN A 782 -12.59 10.18 4.16
N TYR A 783 -13.61 9.77 3.41
CA TYR A 783 -14.49 10.68 2.67
C TYR A 783 -15.87 10.79 3.35
N PRO A 784 -16.39 12.01 3.58
CA PRO A 784 -17.79 12.21 3.96
C PRO A 784 -18.75 11.63 2.91
N GLN A 785 -19.89 11.09 3.36
CA GLN A 785 -20.85 10.35 2.52
C GLN A 785 -21.28 11.06 1.22
N PHE A 786 -21.37 12.38 1.22
CA PHE A 786 -21.80 13.15 0.04
C PHE A 786 -20.75 13.20 -1.09
N TYR A 787 -19.47 12.88 -0.82
CA TYR A 787 -18.43 12.80 -1.86
C TYR A 787 -18.64 11.65 -2.83
N TYR A 788 -19.34 10.59 -2.41
CA TYR A 788 -19.64 9.41 -3.21
C TYR A 788 -20.81 9.61 -4.21
N ASN A 789 -21.62 10.65 -4.02
CA ASN A 789 -22.89 10.85 -4.75
C ASN A 789 -22.86 11.99 -5.79
N TRP A 790 -21.69 12.60 -6.07
CA TRP A 790 -21.58 13.65 -7.09
C TRP A 790 -21.26 13.06 -8.47
N GLU A 791 -21.99 13.51 -9.50
CA GLU A 791 -21.74 13.18 -10.92
C GLU A 791 -20.34 13.63 -11.42
N SER A 792 -19.55 14.30 -10.59
CA SER A 792 -18.16 14.67 -10.84
C SER A 792 -17.49 14.99 -9.50
N PRO A 793 -16.83 14.03 -8.82
CA PRO A 793 -16.12 14.34 -7.58
C PRO A 793 -15.14 15.50 -7.85
N PRO A 794 -15.15 16.56 -7.03
CA PRO A 794 -14.17 17.61 -7.17
C PRO A 794 -12.86 17.08 -6.57
N TYR A 795 -11.76 17.38 -7.28
CA TYR A 795 -10.37 17.21 -6.89
C TYR A 795 -9.78 15.80 -7.06
N PHE A 796 -9.04 15.63 -8.15
CA PHE A 796 -7.88 14.73 -8.20
C PHE A 796 -6.68 15.30 -7.39
N GLU A 797 -6.89 16.41 -6.69
CA GLU A 797 -5.88 17.42 -6.35
C GLU A 797 -5.96 17.90 -4.88
N ALA A 798 -6.91 17.42 -4.07
CA ALA A 798 -6.95 17.75 -2.64
C ALA A 798 -6.45 16.54 -1.84
N PRO A 799 -5.58 16.71 -0.84
CA PRO A 799 -5.23 15.58 0.01
C PRO A 799 -6.48 15.08 0.72
N VAL A 800 -6.48 13.78 0.93
CA VAL A 800 -7.53 13.11 1.67
C VAL A 800 -7.19 13.25 3.16
N PRO A 801 -8.15 13.57 4.06
CA PRO A 801 -7.94 13.42 5.49
C PRO A 801 -7.50 11.97 5.77
N ASP A 802 -6.36 11.78 6.44
CA ASP A 802 -5.85 10.44 6.71
C ASP A 802 -6.45 9.92 8.02
N THR A 803 -7.45 9.02 7.91
CA THR A 803 -8.02 8.31 9.06
C THR A 803 -7.44 6.91 9.24
N ASP A 804 -6.35 6.58 8.55
CA ASP A 804 -5.81 5.22 8.50
C ASP A 804 -5.32 4.70 9.85
N TYR A 805 -4.86 5.60 10.71
CA TYR A 805 -4.52 5.30 12.11
C TYR A 805 -5.71 4.80 12.95
N LYS A 806 -6.96 4.96 12.48
CA LYS A 806 -8.17 4.43 13.14
C LYS A 806 -8.58 3.05 12.63
N ARG A 807 -7.92 2.52 11.59
CA ARG A 807 -8.32 1.31 10.86
C ARG A 807 -7.33 0.16 11.05
N GLY A 808 -7.80 -1.07 10.86
CA GLY A 808 -7.02 -2.29 11.06
C GLY A 808 -6.69 -2.60 12.52
N LEU A 809 -7.35 -1.95 13.49
CA LEU A 809 -7.13 -2.17 14.92
C LEU A 809 -7.99 -3.34 15.41
N LEU A 810 -7.38 -4.32 16.08
CA LEU A 810 -8.05 -5.53 16.58
C LEU A 810 -9.02 -5.19 17.72
N THR A 811 -10.33 -5.19 17.44
CA THR A 811 -11.38 -4.90 18.45
C THR A 811 -11.83 -6.15 19.19
N LYS A 812 -11.79 -7.33 18.55
CA LYS A 812 -12.18 -8.59 19.17
C LYS A 812 -11.37 -9.78 18.65
N GLN A 813 -11.02 -10.71 19.52
CA GLN A 813 -10.41 -12.00 19.19
C GLN A 813 -11.14 -13.11 19.95
N SER A 814 -11.58 -14.16 19.27
CA SER A 814 -12.25 -15.32 19.88
C SER A 814 -11.55 -16.61 19.46
N ILE A 815 -11.03 -17.39 20.40
CA ILE A 815 -10.25 -18.62 20.16
C ILE A 815 -11.10 -19.84 20.54
N TYR A 816 -11.20 -20.80 19.63
CA TYR A 816 -12.01 -22.01 19.76
C TYR A 816 -11.12 -23.25 19.66
N ASN A 817 -11.50 -24.32 20.37
CA ASN A 817 -10.89 -25.63 20.18
C ASN A 817 -11.42 -26.32 18.90
N ASN A 818 -10.92 -27.53 18.61
CA ASN A 818 -11.35 -28.31 17.44
C ASN A 818 -12.81 -28.82 17.53
N GLY A 819 -13.39 -28.87 18.72
CA GLY A 819 -14.80 -29.22 18.96
C GLY A 819 -15.78 -28.06 18.75
N GLY A 820 -15.28 -26.84 18.57
CA GLY A 820 -16.08 -25.62 18.45
C GLY A 820 -16.32 -24.89 19.78
N ASP A 821 -15.72 -25.37 20.88
CA ASP A 821 -15.84 -24.71 22.18
C ASP A 821 -15.00 -23.44 22.22
N LEU A 822 -15.61 -22.32 22.59
CA LEU A 822 -14.90 -21.08 22.86
C LEU A 822 -13.99 -21.28 24.09
N LEU A 823 -12.70 -21.03 23.93
CA LEU A 823 -11.67 -21.14 24.99
C LEU A 823 -11.29 -19.78 25.55
N LYS A 824 -11.22 -18.76 24.68
CA LYS A 824 -10.79 -17.42 25.07
C LYS A 824 -11.44 -16.35 24.20
N GLU A 825 -11.84 -15.25 24.82
CA GLU A 825 -12.29 -14.04 24.13
C GLU A 825 -11.51 -12.84 24.66
N VAL A 826 -10.99 -12.01 23.75
CA VAL A 826 -10.32 -10.74 24.06
C VAL A 826 -11.05 -9.64 23.31
N ALA A 827 -11.47 -8.59 24.01
CA ALA A 827 -12.08 -7.40 23.42
C ALA A 827 -11.26 -6.16 23.77
N ASN A 828 -10.99 -5.31 22.79
CA ASN A 828 -10.14 -4.13 22.92
C ASN A 828 -10.93 -2.86 22.57
N GLU A 829 -10.72 -1.81 23.35
CA GLU A 829 -11.17 -0.45 23.05
C GLU A 829 -9.96 0.44 22.80
N TYR A 830 -10.03 1.34 21.82
CA TYR A 830 -8.96 2.26 21.48
C TYR A 830 -9.36 3.72 21.74
N LYS A 831 -8.37 4.55 22.07
CA LYS A 831 -8.48 6.01 22.09
C LYS A 831 -7.59 6.60 20.99
N PHE A 832 -7.96 7.78 20.48
CA PHE A 832 -7.25 8.46 19.42
C PHE A 832 -6.72 9.82 19.89
N GLU A 833 -5.48 10.16 19.53
CA GLU A 833 -4.91 11.50 19.68
C GLU A 833 -4.61 12.05 18.28
N GLU A 834 -5.13 13.24 17.96
CA GLU A 834 -4.99 13.87 16.64
C GLU A 834 -3.94 14.96 16.71
N GLU A 835 -2.96 14.95 15.80
CA GLU A 835 -2.00 16.03 15.63
C GLU A 835 -2.34 16.75 14.31
N LEU A 836 -2.77 18.01 14.41
CA LEU A 836 -3.20 18.78 13.24
C LEU A 836 -1.97 19.34 12.54
N ALA A 837 -1.45 18.63 11.54
CA ALA A 837 -0.56 19.23 10.55
C ALA A 837 -1.40 20.14 9.64
N THR A 838 -1.57 21.40 10.02
CA THR A 838 -2.33 22.37 9.23
C THR A 838 -1.45 22.92 8.11
N TYR A 839 -1.82 22.67 6.86
CA TYR A 839 -1.29 23.41 5.72
C TYR A 839 -2.41 23.66 4.72
N GLN A 840 -2.38 24.81 4.06
CA GLN A 840 -3.50 25.31 3.25
C GLN A 840 -3.27 24.95 1.78
N TYR A 841 -4.32 24.43 1.15
CA TYR A 841 -4.33 24.17 -0.29
C TYR A 841 -5.04 25.28 -1.03
N TYR A 842 -4.51 25.64 -2.20
CA TYR A 842 -5.04 26.69 -3.05
C TYR A 842 -5.44 26.05 -4.38
N HIS A 843 -6.72 26.11 -4.72
CA HIS A 843 -7.21 25.63 -6.01
C HIS A 843 -7.79 26.78 -6.81
N THR A 844 -7.66 26.71 -8.14
CA THR A 844 -8.29 27.67 -9.04
C THR A 844 -9.50 27.03 -9.72
N PHE A 845 -10.62 27.74 -9.78
CA PHE A 845 -11.77 27.34 -10.60
C PHE A 845 -11.87 28.26 -11.81
N TYR A 846 -12.15 27.67 -12.97
CA TYR A 846 -12.41 28.42 -14.19
C TYR A 846 -13.92 28.66 -14.33
N ASN A 847 -14.37 29.90 -14.14
CA ASN A 847 -15.74 30.29 -14.45
C ASN A 847 -15.80 30.78 -15.90
N GLY A 848 -16.28 29.91 -16.81
CA GLY A 848 -16.26 30.14 -18.26
C GLY A 848 -17.16 31.25 -18.79
N ASN A 849 -17.60 32.22 -17.99
CA ASN A 849 -18.55 33.27 -18.39
C ASN A 849 -17.89 34.55 -18.94
N CYS A 850 -16.56 34.65 -18.95
CA CYS A 850 -15.82 35.82 -19.42
C CYS A 850 -15.15 35.58 -20.78
N VAL A 851 -15.17 36.58 -21.67
CA VAL A 851 -14.62 36.53 -23.06
C VAL A 851 -13.25 37.24 -23.15
N PHE A 852 -12.57 37.47 -22.02
CA PHE A 852 -11.45 38.44 -21.92
C PHE A 852 -10.04 37.87 -22.07
N ASP A 853 -9.84 36.56 -21.89
CA ASP A 853 -8.52 35.89 -22.07
C ASP A 853 -7.96 36.06 -23.50
N VAL A 854 -8.85 36.52 -24.39
CA VAL A 854 -8.73 36.71 -25.82
C VAL A 854 -7.75 37.81 -26.30
N PHE A 855 -7.68 38.90 -25.53
CA PHE A 855 -7.30 40.22 -26.05
C PHE A 855 -5.94 40.74 -25.55
N TYR A 856 -5.33 40.06 -24.58
CA TYR A 856 -4.11 40.50 -23.91
C TYR A 856 -3.12 39.35 -23.75
N THR A 857 -1.98 39.41 -24.43
CA THR A 857 -0.90 38.39 -24.37
C THR A 857 -0.10 38.41 -23.07
N ASN A 858 -0.18 39.48 -22.27
CA ASN A 858 0.54 39.61 -21.02
C ASN A 858 -0.24 40.46 -20.00
N TYR A 859 0.12 40.30 -18.72
CA TYR A 859 -0.53 41.04 -17.63
C TYR A 859 -0.37 42.56 -17.75
N TYR A 860 0.73 43.05 -18.33
CA TYR A 860 0.95 44.48 -18.55
C TYR A 860 -0.08 45.07 -19.54
N ASN A 861 -0.34 44.38 -20.64
CA ASN A 861 -1.34 44.76 -21.64
C ASN A 861 -2.75 44.74 -21.03
N PHE A 862 -3.06 43.71 -20.24
CA PHE A 862 -4.30 43.60 -19.50
C PHE A 862 -4.49 44.76 -18.50
N SER A 863 -3.53 44.96 -17.59
CA SER A 863 -3.59 45.98 -16.53
C SER A 863 -3.65 47.41 -17.07
N ASN A 864 -3.07 47.67 -18.24
CA ASN A 864 -3.10 48.98 -18.88
C ASN A 864 -4.23 49.12 -19.93
N GLY A 865 -5.04 48.09 -20.16
CA GLY A 865 -6.11 48.09 -21.17
C GLY A 865 -5.61 48.27 -22.61
N ILE A 866 -4.40 47.77 -22.90
CA ILE A 866 -3.72 47.88 -24.20
C ILE A 866 -3.91 46.56 -24.98
N PRO A 867 -4.78 46.49 -26.00
CA PRO A 867 -4.94 45.28 -26.80
C PRO A 867 -3.68 45.00 -27.65
N ASP A 868 -3.44 43.72 -27.96
CA ASP A 868 -2.26 43.31 -28.71
C ASP A 868 -2.23 43.85 -30.17
N ALA A 869 -1.08 44.37 -30.58
CA ALA A 869 -0.90 45.12 -31.83
C ALA A 869 -1.14 44.33 -33.14
N GLU A 870 -1.19 43.00 -33.09
CA GLU A 870 -1.39 42.13 -34.27
C GLU A 870 -2.86 42.01 -34.69
N HIS A 871 -3.81 42.65 -33.99
CA HIS A 871 -5.26 42.41 -34.16
C HIS A 871 -6.00 43.70 -34.55
N PRO A 872 -6.18 43.98 -35.86
CA PRO A 872 -6.56 45.30 -36.39
C PRO A 872 -8.04 45.68 -36.23
N CYS A 873 -8.81 45.00 -35.38
CA CYS A 873 -10.18 45.37 -35.08
C CYS A 873 -10.17 46.32 -33.88
N SER A 874 -9.86 47.60 -34.11
CA SER A 874 -9.87 48.62 -33.07
C SER A 874 -11.26 48.76 -32.45
N VAL A 875 -11.41 48.33 -31.20
CA VAL A 875 -12.57 48.61 -30.34
C VAL A 875 -12.20 49.73 -29.38
N ASP A 876 -13.18 50.59 -29.08
CA ASP A 876 -13.03 51.76 -28.20
C ASP A 876 -12.57 51.36 -26.79
N THR A 877 -11.59 52.08 -26.25
CA THR A 877 -10.73 51.75 -25.09
C THR A 877 -11.37 52.06 -23.74
N THR A 878 -12.71 51.99 -23.62
CA THR A 878 -13.38 52.27 -22.35
C THR A 878 -13.82 50.97 -21.68
N PRO A 879 -13.26 50.61 -20.50
CA PRO A 879 -13.74 49.46 -19.75
C PRO A 879 -15.20 49.73 -19.39
N VAL A 880 -16.11 48.85 -19.82
CA VAL A 880 -17.54 48.98 -19.55
C VAL A 880 -17.75 48.88 -18.04
N SER A 881 -17.91 50.02 -17.37
CA SER A 881 -18.27 50.10 -15.96
C SER A 881 -19.70 49.56 -15.79
N GLY A 882 -19.85 48.25 -15.59
CA GLY A 882 -21.16 47.63 -15.39
C GLY A 882 -21.29 46.17 -15.77
N ALA A 883 -20.32 45.57 -16.47
CA ALA A 883 -20.19 44.12 -16.47
C ALA A 883 -19.50 43.72 -15.16
N ASN A 884 -20.20 43.02 -14.26
CA ASN A 884 -19.65 42.46 -13.02
C ASN A 884 -18.67 41.31 -13.30
N CYS A 885 -17.86 41.42 -14.33
CA CYS A 885 -16.78 40.52 -14.66
C CYS A 885 -15.52 41.15 -14.07
N LEU A 886 -15.16 40.78 -12.84
CA LEU A 886 -13.82 41.07 -12.34
C LEU A 886 -12.80 40.31 -13.22
N PRO A 887 -11.50 40.66 -13.22
CA PRO A 887 -10.44 39.91 -13.94
C PRO A 887 -10.54 38.39 -13.74
N THR A 888 -11.14 37.98 -12.63
CA THR A 888 -11.41 36.60 -12.26
C THR A 888 -12.74 36.49 -11.52
N ASP A 889 -13.79 36.09 -12.24
CA ASP A 889 -15.00 35.62 -11.58
C ASP A 889 -14.70 34.27 -10.90
N TYR A 890 -14.27 34.36 -9.63
CA TYR A 890 -14.10 33.32 -8.61
C TYR A 890 -12.99 32.27 -8.80
N ILE A 891 -11.77 32.63 -8.42
CA ILE A 891 -10.83 31.69 -7.78
C ILE A 891 -11.29 31.50 -6.33
N GLY A 892 -11.78 30.32 -6.00
CA GLY A 892 -12.08 29.95 -4.62
C GLY A 892 -10.84 29.36 -3.95
N ILE A 893 -10.28 30.05 -2.97
CA ILE A 893 -9.26 29.46 -2.09
C ILE A 893 -10.01 28.79 -0.94
N GLN A 894 -9.87 27.48 -0.79
CA GLN A 894 -10.41 26.74 0.35
C GLN A 894 -9.26 26.10 1.13
N PRO A 895 -9.00 26.52 2.39
CA PRO A 895 -8.03 25.82 3.22
C PRO A 895 -8.57 24.43 3.54
N VAL A 896 -7.93 23.39 3.00
CA VAL A 896 -8.18 21.99 3.36
C VAL A 896 -7.15 21.59 4.40
N TYR A 897 -7.59 21.06 5.54
CA TYR A 897 -6.69 20.62 6.60
C TYR A 897 -6.38 19.13 6.43
N HIS A 898 -5.10 18.78 6.24
CA HIS A 898 -4.66 17.41 6.45
C HIS A 898 -4.74 17.09 7.95
N LYS A 899 -5.34 15.95 8.27
CA LYS A 899 -5.43 15.44 9.63
C LYS A 899 -4.76 14.09 9.66
N TRP A 900 -3.93 13.88 10.66
CA TRP A 900 -3.42 12.58 11.03
C TRP A 900 -3.50 12.41 12.54
N GLY A 901 -3.24 11.21 13.04
CA GLY A 901 -3.28 10.93 14.46
C GLY A 901 -2.71 9.56 14.81
N LYS A 902 -2.87 9.20 16.08
CA LYS A 902 -2.36 7.96 16.65
C LYS A 902 -3.44 7.23 17.44
N SER A 903 -3.43 5.90 17.36
CA SER A 903 -4.26 5.01 18.16
C SER A 903 -3.51 4.49 19.39
N PHE A 904 -4.19 4.45 20.53
CA PHE A 904 -3.70 3.85 21.77
C PHE A 904 -4.72 2.87 22.32
N LEU A 905 -4.27 1.70 22.78
CA LEU A 905 -5.14 0.71 23.41
C LEU A 905 -5.63 1.24 24.76
N LYS A 906 -6.92 1.56 24.88
CA LYS A 906 -7.51 2.16 26.09
C LYS A 906 -7.85 1.08 27.13
N GLU A 907 -8.44 -0.01 26.66
CA GLU A 907 -8.95 -1.09 27.52
C GLU A 907 -8.89 -2.43 26.80
N THR A 908 -8.64 -3.49 27.58
CA THR A 908 -8.75 -4.88 27.15
C THR A 908 -9.57 -5.68 28.16
N ILE A 909 -10.60 -6.37 27.70
CA ILE A 909 -11.36 -7.35 28.50
C ILE A 909 -11.00 -8.74 27.97
N SER A 910 -10.53 -9.63 28.84
CA SER A 910 -10.20 -11.01 28.50
C SER A 910 -11.06 -11.97 29.31
N LYS A 911 -11.74 -12.89 28.63
CA LYS A 911 -12.53 -13.96 29.22
C LYS A 911 -11.92 -15.31 28.84
N ASP A 912 -11.56 -16.10 29.84
CA ASP A 912 -11.15 -17.49 29.65
C ASP A 912 -12.32 -18.40 29.98
N TYR A 913 -12.66 -19.30 29.07
CA TYR A 913 -13.83 -20.17 29.15
C TYR A 913 -13.43 -21.61 29.48
N PHE A 914 -14.23 -22.25 30.32
CA PHE A 914 -14.03 -23.60 30.81
C PHE A 914 -15.34 -24.39 30.72
N TYR A 915 -15.22 -25.70 30.64
CA TYR A 915 -16.35 -26.62 30.52
C TYR A 915 -16.22 -27.71 31.58
N ASP A 916 -17.29 -27.95 32.33
CA ASP A 916 -17.31 -29.03 33.31
C ASP A 916 -17.51 -30.41 32.65
N ALA A 917 -17.58 -31.47 33.46
CA ALA A 917 -17.78 -32.84 32.97
C ALA A 917 -19.15 -33.06 32.27
N LEU A 918 -20.11 -32.15 32.48
CA LEU A 918 -21.43 -32.13 31.82
C LEU A 918 -21.46 -31.18 30.62
N HIS A 919 -20.32 -30.60 30.26
CA HIS A 919 -20.16 -29.62 29.19
C HIS A 919 -20.91 -28.30 29.44
N THR A 920 -21.10 -27.92 30.72
CA THR A 920 -21.62 -26.61 31.10
C THR A 920 -20.49 -25.57 31.01
N GLN A 921 -20.72 -24.50 30.25
CA GLN A 921 -19.76 -23.41 30.09
C GLN A 921 -19.77 -22.47 31.31
N PHE A 922 -18.57 -22.09 31.77
CA PHE A 922 -18.35 -20.99 32.71
C PHE A 922 -17.09 -20.23 32.30
N ASN A 923 -16.90 -19.00 32.80
CA ASN A 923 -15.74 -18.19 32.45
C ASN A 923 -15.15 -17.44 33.64
N THR A 924 -13.90 -17.00 33.46
CA THR A 924 -13.25 -16.00 34.30
C THR A 924 -12.98 -14.77 33.47
N GLU A 925 -13.40 -13.60 33.96
CA GLU A 925 -13.17 -12.32 33.30
C GLU A 925 -12.03 -11.56 34.00
N SER A 926 -11.19 -10.94 33.18
CA SER A 926 -10.20 -9.95 33.61
C SER A 926 -10.29 -8.71 32.74
N ARG A 927 -10.05 -7.55 33.35
CA ARG A 927 -10.10 -6.26 32.67
C ARG A 927 -8.79 -5.53 32.87
N GLN A 928 -8.24 -4.94 31.81
CA GLN A 928 -7.06 -4.10 31.85
C GLN A 928 -7.34 -2.73 31.26
N THR A 929 -6.84 -1.67 31.87
CA THR A 929 -6.91 -0.31 31.30
C THR A 929 -5.53 0.33 31.27
N PHE A 930 -5.28 1.12 30.23
CA PHE A 930 -3.97 1.70 29.98
C PHE A 930 -4.04 3.22 29.89
N VAL A 931 -3.06 3.88 30.51
CA VAL A 931 -2.84 5.31 30.38
C VAL A 931 -1.44 5.51 29.84
N TYR A 932 -1.30 6.37 28.84
CA TYR A 932 -0.04 6.61 28.14
C TYR A 932 0.61 7.93 28.58
N ASN A 933 1.92 7.97 28.45
CA ASN A 933 2.75 9.16 28.55
C ASN A 933 2.74 9.89 27.19
N THR A 934 2.33 11.16 27.20
CA THR A 934 2.26 11.99 25.99
C THR A 934 3.64 12.35 25.44
N GLY A 935 4.69 12.27 26.26
CA GLY A 935 6.05 12.62 25.87
C GLY A 935 6.79 11.53 25.08
N ASN A 936 6.46 10.25 25.26
CA ASN A 936 7.19 9.14 24.63
C ASN A 936 6.30 7.99 24.12
N PHE A 937 4.98 8.13 24.20
CA PHE A 937 3.97 7.16 23.78
C PHE A 937 4.04 5.81 24.52
N GLN A 938 4.76 5.71 25.64
CA GLN A 938 4.82 4.51 26.47
C GLN A 938 3.69 4.47 27.51
N ILE A 939 3.33 3.27 27.97
CA ILE A 939 2.36 3.07 29.03
C ILE A 939 2.91 3.69 30.32
N LYS A 940 2.22 4.67 30.90
CA LYS A 940 2.56 5.27 32.21
C LYS A 940 1.80 4.63 33.37
N GLU A 941 0.63 4.07 33.11
CA GLU A 941 -0.16 3.37 34.11
C GLU A 941 -0.92 2.22 33.45
N GLN A 942 -0.85 1.03 34.04
CA GLN A 942 -1.63 -0.14 33.69
C GLN A 942 -2.42 -0.60 34.91
N ASN A 943 -3.74 -0.66 34.79
CA ASN A 943 -4.62 -1.22 35.81
C ASN A 943 -5.09 -2.60 35.34
N SER A 944 -5.16 -3.58 36.23
CA SER A 944 -5.64 -4.94 35.98
C SER A 944 -6.61 -5.35 37.09
N TYR A 945 -7.82 -5.77 36.71
CA TYR A 945 -8.88 -6.23 37.61
C TYR A 945 -9.09 -7.73 37.35
N VAL A 946 -8.85 -8.57 38.36
CA VAL A 946 -8.87 -10.04 38.23
C VAL A 946 -9.58 -10.65 39.44
N PHE A 947 -10.44 -11.65 39.23
CA PHE A 947 -11.06 -12.39 40.33
C PHE A 947 -10.11 -13.48 40.86
N GLU A 948 -9.67 -13.36 42.11
CA GLU A 948 -8.91 -14.40 42.83
C GLU A 948 -9.76 -14.92 43.99
N SER A 949 -9.99 -16.24 44.03
CA SER A 949 -10.76 -16.89 45.10
C SER A 949 -12.16 -16.26 45.36
N GLY A 950 -12.83 -15.79 44.29
CA GLY A 950 -14.16 -15.19 44.36
C GLY A 950 -14.19 -13.70 44.75
N VAL A 951 -13.04 -13.04 44.87
CA VAL A 951 -12.93 -11.60 45.19
C VAL A 951 -12.18 -10.89 44.07
N GLU A 952 -12.72 -9.77 43.58
CA GLU A 952 -12.02 -8.91 42.61
C GLU A 952 -10.78 -8.29 43.26
N GLN A 953 -9.63 -8.48 42.63
CA GLN A 953 -8.34 -7.89 42.98
C GLN A 953 -7.99 -6.82 41.96
N HIS A 954 -7.57 -5.64 42.45
CA HIS A 954 -7.09 -4.56 41.61
C HIS A 954 -5.56 -4.46 41.71
N TYR A 955 -4.88 -4.82 40.63
CA TYR A 955 -3.45 -4.60 40.45
C TYR A 955 -3.24 -3.32 39.64
N LYS A 956 -2.27 -2.51 40.03
CA LYS A 956 -1.90 -1.30 39.28
C LYS A 956 -0.40 -1.18 39.19
N THR A 957 0.12 -1.02 37.99
CA THR A 957 1.54 -0.75 37.72
C THR A 957 1.68 0.65 37.17
N LYS A 958 2.56 1.46 37.77
CA LYS A 958 2.93 2.79 37.27
C LYS A 958 4.36 2.76 36.78
N TYR A 959 4.58 3.39 35.63
CA TYR A 959 5.88 3.58 35.01
C TYR A 959 6.21 5.06 34.92
N TYR A 960 7.43 5.41 35.29
CA TYR A 960 7.96 6.76 35.19
C TYR A 960 9.14 6.78 34.22
N TYR A 961 9.12 7.72 33.28
CA TYR A 961 10.11 7.87 32.22
C TYR A 961 10.74 9.27 32.28
N PRO A 962 11.90 9.52 31.66
CA PRO A 962 12.58 10.82 31.67
C PRO A 962 11.70 12.01 31.27
N VAL A 963 10.74 11.77 30.38
CA VAL A 963 9.70 12.75 29.97
C VAL A 963 8.37 12.47 30.66
N GLY A 964 7.54 13.50 30.85
CA GLY A 964 6.16 13.33 31.33
C GLY A 964 5.94 13.45 32.84
N GLY A 965 6.87 14.07 33.58
CA GLY A 965 6.65 14.52 34.97
C GLY A 965 7.03 13.50 36.04
N VAL A 966 8.33 13.17 36.12
CA VAL A 966 8.90 12.31 37.18
C VAL A 966 8.93 13.07 38.51
N PRO A 967 8.49 12.48 39.63
CA PRO A 967 8.71 13.05 40.95
C PRO A 967 10.21 13.28 41.20
N ALA A 968 10.57 14.50 41.62
CA ALA A 968 11.97 14.91 41.83
C ALA A 968 12.75 14.04 42.84
N SER A 969 12.04 13.22 43.63
CA SER A 969 12.62 12.30 44.62
C SER A 969 13.15 10.98 44.02
N TYR A 970 12.94 10.70 42.74
CA TYR A 970 13.16 9.36 42.18
C TYR A 970 14.46 9.16 41.41
N ASN A 971 15.02 10.23 40.84
CA ASN A 971 16.34 10.22 40.22
C ASN A 971 16.93 11.64 40.27
N ASN A 972 18.24 11.78 40.07
CA ASN A 972 18.91 13.06 40.00
C ASN A 972 18.37 13.88 38.82
N ALA A 973 17.98 15.14 39.06
CA ALA A 973 17.51 16.05 38.01
C ALA A 973 18.53 16.22 36.87
N ALA A 974 19.83 16.20 37.17
CA ALA A 974 20.88 16.25 36.15
C ALA A 974 20.86 15.01 35.23
N ALA A 975 20.64 13.81 35.79
CA ALA A 975 20.55 12.57 35.03
C ALA A 975 19.31 12.55 34.13
N ILE A 976 18.15 12.97 34.66
CA ILE A 976 16.91 13.09 33.88
C ILE A 976 17.08 14.09 32.73
N ASN A 977 17.65 15.27 33.01
CA ASN A 977 17.91 16.27 31.99
C ASN A 977 18.84 15.72 30.91
N LYS A 978 19.90 14.99 31.30
CA LYS A 978 20.82 14.39 30.34
C LYS A 978 20.16 13.32 29.48
N LEU A 979 19.38 12.39 30.07
CA LEU A 979 18.60 11.39 29.33
C LEU A 979 17.69 12.04 28.29
N ASN A 980 17.02 13.14 28.65
CA ASN A 980 16.18 13.91 27.72
C ASN A 980 17.01 14.57 26.61
N THR A 981 18.17 15.17 26.94
CA THR A 981 19.05 15.83 25.95
C THR A 981 19.59 14.86 24.90
N ILE A 982 19.86 13.60 25.26
CA ILE A 982 20.35 12.58 24.33
C ILE A 982 19.24 11.67 23.78
N ASN A 983 17.97 12.07 23.95
CA ASN A 983 16.77 11.36 23.51
C ASN A 983 16.61 9.90 24.01
N LYS A 984 17.22 9.52 25.16
CA LYS A 984 16.96 8.26 25.88
C LYS A 984 15.64 8.35 26.67
N ILE A 985 14.54 8.65 25.98
CA ILE A 985 13.24 9.00 26.60
C ILE A 985 12.36 7.80 26.98
N ASN A 986 12.72 6.59 26.54
CA ASN A 986 11.99 5.35 26.87
C ASN A 986 12.56 4.60 28.08
N GLU A 987 13.64 5.09 28.70
CA GLU A 987 14.21 4.45 29.88
C GLU A 987 13.21 4.43 31.04
N VAL A 988 12.96 3.25 31.62
CA VAL A 988 12.09 3.15 32.80
C VAL A 988 12.90 3.57 34.02
N LEU A 989 12.57 4.71 34.61
CA LEU A 989 13.23 5.21 35.82
C LEU A 989 12.66 4.58 37.09
N VAL A 990 11.32 4.44 37.15
CA VAL A 990 10.65 3.85 38.31
C VAL A 990 9.48 2.97 37.87
N THR A 991 9.33 1.82 38.51
CA THR A 991 8.14 0.98 38.45
C THR A 991 7.54 0.84 39.84
N GLU A 992 6.26 1.19 40.01
CA GLU A 992 5.50 0.98 41.25
C GLU A 992 4.37 0.00 41.01
N ASN A 993 4.32 -1.10 41.77
CA ASN A 993 3.25 -2.09 41.72
C ASN A 993 2.38 -2.00 42.97
N TYR A 994 1.06 -1.92 42.78
CA TYR A 994 0.06 -1.83 43.82
C TYR A 994 -0.90 -3.03 43.76
N LYS A 995 -1.43 -3.44 44.91
CA LYS A 995 -2.58 -4.35 45.04
C LYS A 995 -3.63 -3.72 45.95
N ASN A 996 -4.85 -3.59 45.46
CA ASN A 996 -6.00 -2.99 46.16
C ASN A 996 -5.69 -1.62 46.77
N GLY A 997 -4.95 -0.78 46.02
CA GLY A 997 -4.53 0.55 46.45
C GLY A 997 -3.28 0.60 47.35
N SER A 998 -2.82 -0.52 47.91
CA SER A 998 -1.59 -0.60 48.70
C SER A 998 -0.37 -0.85 47.81
N LEU A 999 0.71 -0.10 48.02
CA LEU A 999 1.99 -0.31 47.33
C LEU A 999 2.60 -1.64 47.76
N LEU A 1000 2.95 -2.52 46.82
CA LEU A 1000 3.60 -3.81 47.07
C LEU A 1000 5.12 -3.72 46.88
N THR A 1001 5.53 -3.18 45.73
CA THR A 1001 6.94 -3.11 45.35
C THR A 1001 7.21 -1.83 44.58
N LYS A 1002 8.40 -1.28 44.79
CA LYS A 1002 8.94 -0.17 44.02
C LYS A 1002 10.33 -0.55 43.51
N ILE A 1003 10.55 -0.41 42.21
CA ILE A 1003 11.85 -0.59 41.57
C ILE A 1003 12.28 0.76 41.02
N GLN A 1004 13.48 1.23 41.33
CA GLN A 1004 14.04 2.48 40.82
C GLN A 1004 15.37 2.20 40.13
N ASN A 1005 15.48 2.62 38.87
CA ASN A 1005 16.71 2.57 38.10
C ASN A 1005 17.38 3.94 38.21
N GLN A 1006 18.48 4.00 38.96
CA GLN A 1006 19.30 5.19 39.12
C GLN A 1006 20.27 5.30 37.93
N TYR A 1007 20.47 6.52 37.44
CA TYR A 1007 21.31 6.79 36.29
C TYR A 1007 22.42 7.77 36.66
N LEU A 1008 23.60 7.57 36.10
CA LEU A 1008 24.75 8.46 36.27
C LEU A 1008 25.48 8.63 34.94
N GLU A 1009 25.99 9.84 34.71
CA GLU A 1009 26.93 10.08 33.61
C GLU A 1009 28.32 9.59 34.03
N PHE A 1010 28.76 8.46 33.47
CA PHE A 1010 30.05 7.85 33.78
C PHE A 1010 31.20 8.51 33.00
N ASN A 1011 30.91 8.99 31.79
CA ASN A 1011 31.78 9.80 30.93
C ASN A 1011 30.91 10.79 30.14
N ALA A 1012 31.51 11.77 29.47
CA ALA A 1012 30.76 12.72 28.62
C ALA A 1012 29.81 11.97 27.66
N ASP A 1013 28.52 12.29 27.77
CA ASP A 1013 27.41 11.71 26.98
C ASP A 1013 27.14 10.21 27.20
N LEU A 1014 27.91 9.52 28.04
CA LEU A 1014 27.67 8.13 28.46
C LEU A 1014 26.91 8.10 29.79
N ILE A 1015 25.58 8.15 29.70
CA ILE A 1015 24.67 7.99 30.84
C ILE A 1015 24.05 6.59 30.84
N GLU A 1016 24.35 5.82 31.89
CA GLU A 1016 23.91 4.45 32.07
C GLU A 1016 23.44 4.19 33.50
N LEU A 1017 22.84 3.02 33.74
CA LEU A 1017 22.42 2.63 35.09
C LEU A 1017 23.60 2.66 36.06
N SER A 1018 23.43 3.33 37.20
CA SER A 1018 24.38 3.31 38.32
C SER A 1018 23.93 2.38 39.44
N ALA A 1019 22.62 2.23 39.64
CA ALA A 1019 22.07 1.28 40.61
C ALA A 1019 20.64 0.87 40.26
N VAL A 1020 20.25 -0.34 40.65
CA VAL A 1020 18.86 -0.80 40.69
C VAL A 1020 18.44 -0.92 42.15
N GLN A 1021 17.54 -0.05 42.57
CA GLN A 1021 17.00 0.01 43.93
C GLN A 1021 15.65 -0.68 44.01
N VAL A 1022 15.41 -1.42 45.08
CA VAL A 1022 14.13 -2.08 45.33
C VAL A 1022 13.65 -1.79 46.75
N ALA A 1023 12.38 -1.39 46.86
CA ALA A 1023 11.66 -1.33 48.13
C ALA A 1023 10.46 -2.27 48.10
N LYS A 1024 10.22 -2.91 49.24
CA LYS A 1024 8.93 -3.55 49.53
C LYS A 1024 8.04 -2.54 50.25
N GLU A 1025 6.81 -2.37 49.77
CA GLU A 1025 5.83 -1.43 50.32
C GLU A 1025 6.40 0.00 50.43
N ASN A 1026 6.20 0.68 51.55
CA ASN A 1026 6.67 2.05 51.79
C ASN A 1026 8.07 2.13 52.40
N ASN A 1027 8.85 1.04 52.38
CA ASN A 1027 10.21 1.05 52.88
C ASN A 1027 11.11 1.93 52.00
N ILE A 1028 12.24 2.33 52.57
CA ILE A 1028 13.28 3.05 51.83
C ILE A 1028 13.84 2.10 50.75
N PRO A 1029 13.97 2.53 49.48
CA PRO A 1029 14.60 1.75 48.43
C PRO A 1029 16.05 1.40 48.78
N GLU A 1030 16.39 0.11 48.67
CA GLU A 1030 17.73 -0.41 48.92
C GLU A 1030 18.38 -0.83 47.60
N ASP A 1031 19.67 -0.54 47.44
CA ASP A 1031 20.44 -0.98 46.28
C ASP A 1031 20.43 -2.53 46.21
N ARG A 1032 20.14 -3.07 45.03
CA ARG A 1032 20.21 -4.52 44.76
C ARG A 1032 21.35 -4.88 43.83
N ILE A 1033 21.59 -4.01 42.86
CA ILE A 1033 22.69 -4.08 41.90
C ILE A 1033 23.27 -2.67 41.81
N VAL A 1034 24.59 -2.56 41.88
CA VAL A 1034 25.33 -1.31 41.71
C VAL A 1034 26.29 -1.50 40.54
N TYR A 1035 26.32 -0.54 39.64
CA TYR A 1035 27.20 -0.50 38.48
C TYR A 1035 28.26 0.55 38.72
N HIS A 1036 29.53 0.14 38.67
CA HIS A 1036 30.65 1.00 39.03
C HIS A 1036 31.36 1.55 37.79
N LYS A 1037 31.30 0.83 36.67
CA LYS A 1037 32.07 1.20 35.47
C LYS A 1037 31.50 0.59 34.20
N TYR A 1038 31.64 1.33 33.09
CA TYR A 1038 31.28 0.94 31.74
C TYR A 1038 32.42 1.19 30.75
N ASP A 1039 32.40 0.49 29.62
CA ASP A 1039 33.19 0.85 28.44
C ASP A 1039 32.49 1.95 27.62
N LEU A 1040 33.06 2.34 26.47
CA LEU A 1040 32.52 3.40 25.62
C LEU A 1040 31.21 2.98 24.91
N TYR A 1041 30.94 1.68 24.78
CA TYR A 1041 29.76 1.12 24.11
C TYR A 1041 28.64 0.75 25.09
N GLY A 1042 28.80 1.08 26.38
CA GLY A 1042 27.80 0.83 27.42
C GLY A 1042 27.79 -0.60 27.94
N HIS A 1043 28.86 -1.37 27.75
CA HIS A 1043 29.00 -2.66 28.41
C HIS A 1043 29.53 -2.48 29.85
N PRO A 1044 28.94 -3.17 30.84
CA PRO A 1044 29.41 -3.09 32.22
C PRO A 1044 30.79 -3.74 32.34
N LEU A 1045 31.72 -3.02 32.97
CA LEU A 1045 33.06 -3.49 33.31
C LEU A 1045 33.16 -3.96 34.76
N GLU A 1046 32.31 -3.40 35.64
CA GLU A 1046 32.30 -3.71 37.06
C GLU A 1046 30.90 -3.52 37.66
N VAL A 1047 30.39 -4.57 38.30
CA VAL A 1047 29.08 -4.58 38.97
C VAL A 1047 29.18 -5.26 40.33
N SER A 1048 28.33 -4.89 41.29
CA SER A 1048 28.24 -5.58 42.57
C SER A 1048 26.79 -5.65 43.05
N LYS A 1049 26.52 -6.49 44.06
CA LYS A 1049 25.37 -6.23 44.95
C LYS A 1049 25.78 -5.13 45.94
N ALA A 1050 24.82 -4.40 46.50
CA ALA A 1050 25.08 -3.22 47.35
C ALA A 1050 26.17 -3.42 48.41
N ASP A 1051 26.08 -4.50 49.18
CA ASP A 1051 27.09 -4.91 50.18
C ASP A 1051 27.79 -6.23 49.78
N GLY A 1052 27.89 -6.47 48.49
CA GLY A 1052 28.34 -7.73 47.92
C GLY A 1052 29.70 -7.65 47.26
N MET A 1053 30.14 -8.83 46.89
CA MET A 1053 31.33 -9.06 46.08
C MET A 1053 31.23 -8.35 44.72
N HIS A 1054 32.32 -7.71 44.30
CA HIS A 1054 32.45 -7.12 42.97
C HIS A 1054 32.62 -8.21 41.91
N ILE A 1055 32.00 -8.01 40.76
CA ILE A 1055 32.10 -8.85 39.56
C ILE A 1055 32.65 -7.96 38.46
N VAL A 1056 33.83 -8.31 37.96
CA VAL A 1056 34.52 -7.61 36.88
C VAL A 1056 34.36 -8.38 35.57
N TYR A 1057 34.08 -7.65 34.49
CA TYR A 1057 34.06 -8.17 33.14
C TYR A 1057 35.19 -7.57 32.32
N ILE A 1058 35.91 -8.42 31.59
CA ILE A 1058 36.86 -8.00 30.56
C ILE A 1058 36.25 -8.34 29.21
N TRP A 1059 36.09 -7.33 28.36
CA TRP A 1059 35.57 -7.47 26.99
C TRP A 1059 36.72 -7.50 25.99
N GLY A 1060 36.69 -8.49 25.10
CA GLY A 1060 37.65 -8.72 24.02
C GLY A 1060 36.96 -8.86 22.67
N TYR A 1061 37.69 -9.32 21.66
CA TYR A 1061 37.21 -9.46 20.28
C TYR A 1061 36.60 -8.13 19.76
N ASN A 1062 37.38 -7.06 19.79
CA ASN A 1062 36.99 -5.68 19.53
C ASN A 1062 35.84 -5.21 20.44
N GLN A 1063 35.90 -5.54 21.73
CA GLN A 1063 34.90 -5.18 22.76
C GLN A 1063 33.49 -5.69 22.46
N SER A 1064 33.38 -6.82 21.75
CA SER A 1064 32.08 -7.41 21.38
C SER A 1064 31.68 -8.62 22.22
N GLN A 1065 32.64 -9.26 22.91
CA GLN A 1065 32.40 -10.47 23.71
C GLN A 1065 33.12 -10.41 25.07
N PRO A 1066 32.49 -10.93 26.15
CA PRO A 1066 33.16 -11.04 27.45
C PRO A 1066 34.17 -12.20 27.45
N ILE A 1067 35.45 -11.92 27.62
CA ILE A 1067 36.52 -12.93 27.66
C ILE A 1067 36.85 -13.40 29.08
N ALA A 1068 36.49 -12.61 30.09
CA ALA A 1068 36.61 -12.98 31.50
C ALA A 1068 35.48 -12.40 32.35
N MET A 1069 35.01 -13.19 33.31
CA MET A 1069 34.14 -12.80 34.42
C MET A 1069 34.88 -13.16 35.71
N ILE A 1070 35.12 -12.16 36.56
CA ILE A 1070 35.95 -12.28 37.75
C ILE A 1070 35.13 -11.87 38.95
N GLU A 1071 34.78 -12.81 39.81
CA GLU A 1071 34.09 -12.52 41.06
C GLU A 1071 35.12 -12.36 42.18
N ASN A 1072 34.87 -11.42 43.10
CA ASN A 1072 35.73 -11.06 44.25
C ASN A 1072 36.97 -10.24 43.88
N LEU A 1073 36.83 -9.33 42.91
CA LEU A 1073 37.91 -8.46 42.49
C LEU A 1073 37.39 -7.09 42.05
N ASP A 1074 38.14 -6.03 42.35
CA ASP A 1074 37.85 -4.66 41.89
C ASP A 1074 38.51 -4.38 40.54
N TYR A 1075 37.84 -3.68 39.62
CA TYR A 1075 38.39 -3.43 38.27
C TYR A 1075 39.72 -2.68 38.31
N ALA A 1076 39.84 -1.70 39.21
CA ALA A 1076 41.04 -0.88 39.37
C ALA A 1076 42.28 -1.67 39.84
N SER A 1077 42.08 -2.88 40.39
CA SER A 1077 43.18 -3.75 40.84
C SER A 1077 43.88 -4.49 39.69
N ILE A 1078 43.27 -4.52 38.51
CA ILE A 1078 43.83 -5.14 37.31
C ILE A 1078 44.64 -4.09 36.54
N PRO A 1079 45.95 -4.30 36.31
CA PRO A 1079 46.76 -3.34 35.56
C PRO A 1079 46.20 -3.12 34.14
N THR A 1080 46.10 -1.86 33.70
CA THR A 1080 45.61 -1.50 32.36
C THR A 1080 46.36 -2.24 31.25
N GLN A 1081 47.67 -2.47 31.41
CA GLN A 1081 48.47 -3.21 30.44
C GLN A 1081 48.08 -4.69 30.35
N THR A 1082 47.62 -5.30 31.44
CA THR A 1082 47.10 -6.68 31.45
C THR A 1082 45.82 -6.77 30.63
N ILE A 1083 44.91 -5.82 30.83
CA ILE A 1083 43.65 -5.73 30.08
C ILE A 1083 43.93 -5.52 28.60
N ALA A 1084 44.78 -4.55 28.26
CA ALA A 1084 45.17 -4.26 26.87
C ALA A 1084 45.84 -5.46 26.20
N ASN A 1085 46.67 -6.22 26.93
CA ASN A 1085 47.28 -7.45 26.41
C ASN A 1085 46.23 -8.54 26.14
N LEU A 1086 45.29 -8.75 27.07
CA LEU A 1086 44.19 -9.72 26.87
C LEU A 1086 43.33 -9.34 25.67
N GLN A 1087 43.00 -8.06 25.52
CA GLN A 1087 42.26 -7.54 24.37
C GLN A 1087 43.02 -7.76 23.07
N SER A 1088 44.29 -7.36 23.00
CA SER A 1088 45.13 -7.58 21.81
C SER A 1088 45.26 -9.05 21.43
N LEU A 1089 45.37 -9.96 22.41
CA LEU A 1089 45.40 -11.40 22.16
C LEU A 1089 44.06 -11.91 21.65
N SER A 1090 42.94 -11.45 22.22
CA SER A 1090 41.60 -11.81 21.72
C SER A 1090 41.28 -11.24 20.34
N ASP A 1091 41.79 -10.05 20.03
CA ASP A 1091 41.56 -9.40 18.74
C ASP A 1091 42.39 -10.04 17.63
N SER A 1092 43.50 -10.68 18.00
CA SER A 1092 44.38 -11.44 17.08
C SER A 1092 44.02 -12.92 17.02
N ASP A 1093 43.04 -13.37 17.80
CA ASP A 1093 42.60 -14.76 17.84
C ASP A 1093 41.84 -15.11 16.56
N ASN A 1094 42.34 -16.11 15.85
CA ASN A 1094 41.87 -16.52 14.52
C ASN A 1094 41.97 -18.02 14.27
N ASP A 1095 42.25 -18.82 15.30
CA ASP A 1095 42.38 -20.26 15.21
C ASP A 1095 41.57 -20.97 16.29
N ARG A 1096 41.29 -22.26 16.07
CA ARG A 1096 40.62 -23.11 17.06
C ARG A 1096 41.59 -24.17 17.51
N THR A 1097 41.98 -24.13 18.78
CA THR A 1097 42.98 -25.07 19.31
C THR A 1097 42.56 -25.63 20.67
N LEU A 1098 43.13 -26.78 21.03
CA LEU A 1098 43.03 -27.32 22.38
C LEU A 1098 44.23 -26.90 23.22
N GLY A 1099 44.03 -26.66 24.52
CA GLY A 1099 45.09 -26.26 25.45
C GLY A 1099 45.76 -24.92 25.09
N ALA A 1100 47.09 -24.87 25.13
CA ALA A 1100 47.88 -23.64 25.01
C ALA A 1100 48.50 -23.40 23.61
N SER A 1101 48.05 -24.11 22.58
CA SER A 1101 48.60 -23.99 21.22
C SER A 1101 47.93 -22.87 20.42
N GLY A 1102 48.62 -22.26 19.45
CA GLY A 1102 47.99 -21.26 18.56
C GLY A 1102 47.68 -19.92 19.23
N ASN A 1103 46.97 -19.05 18.51
CA ASN A 1103 46.60 -17.72 19.01
C ASN A 1103 45.55 -17.82 20.11
N GLU A 1104 44.54 -18.68 19.93
CA GLU A 1104 43.52 -18.95 20.95
C GLU A 1104 44.14 -19.54 22.22
N GLY A 1105 45.15 -20.42 22.08
CA GLY A 1105 45.88 -20.98 23.21
C GLY A 1105 46.76 -19.96 23.93
N ALA A 1106 47.32 -18.99 23.21
CA ALA A 1106 48.03 -17.86 23.81
C ALA A 1106 47.09 -16.99 24.63
N LEU A 1107 45.87 -16.70 24.11
CA LEU A 1107 44.82 -16.01 24.86
C LEU A 1107 44.42 -16.80 26.11
N ARG A 1108 44.14 -18.10 26.00
CA ARG A 1108 43.82 -18.96 27.17
C ARG A 1108 44.94 -18.99 28.20
N THR A 1109 46.20 -18.99 27.77
CA THR A 1109 47.35 -18.94 28.67
C THR A 1109 47.38 -17.63 29.46
N ALA A 1110 47.15 -16.49 28.79
CA ALA A 1110 47.06 -15.19 29.44
C ALA A 1110 45.85 -15.08 30.39
N LEU A 1111 44.69 -15.62 29.98
CA LEU A 1111 43.49 -15.71 30.81
C LEU A 1111 43.73 -16.59 32.06
N ASN A 1112 44.48 -17.68 31.93
CA ASN A 1112 44.84 -18.50 33.09
C ASN A 1112 45.85 -17.80 34.01
N ALA A 1113 46.77 -16.98 33.46
CA ALA A 1113 47.67 -16.16 34.28
C ALA A 1113 46.92 -15.16 35.16
N LEU A 1114 45.75 -14.68 34.71
CA LEU A 1114 44.84 -13.87 35.51
C LEU A 1114 44.34 -14.63 36.75
N ARG A 1115 43.87 -15.87 36.59
CA ARG A 1115 43.46 -16.75 37.70
C ARG A 1115 44.58 -16.99 38.70
N VAL A 1116 45.81 -17.21 38.22
CA VAL A 1116 46.99 -17.41 39.09
C VAL A 1116 47.36 -16.12 39.85
N SER A 1117 47.17 -14.96 39.23
CA SER A 1117 47.49 -13.66 39.84
C SER A 1117 46.52 -13.27 40.95
N TYR A 1118 45.30 -13.81 40.94
CA TYR A 1118 44.23 -13.50 41.89
C TYR A 1118 43.61 -14.79 42.46
N PRO A 1119 44.31 -15.53 43.34
CA PRO A 1119 43.86 -16.84 43.83
C PRO A 1119 42.59 -16.79 44.70
N GLU A 1120 42.28 -15.62 45.27
CA GLU A 1120 41.07 -15.37 46.07
C GLU A 1120 39.85 -14.99 45.21
N ALA A 1121 40.03 -14.81 43.90
CA ALA A 1121 38.98 -14.45 42.95
C ALA A 1121 38.49 -15.67 42.16
N MET A 1122 37.19 -15.73 41.87
CA MET A 1122 36.61 -16.76 41.03
C MET A 1122 36.65 -16.30 39.57
N VAL A 1123 37.60 -16.84 38.80
CA VAL A 1123 37.85 -16.42 37.41
C VAL A 1123 37.26 -17.43 36.44
N SER A 1124 36.19 -17.04 35.75
CA SER A 1124 35.61 -17.78 34.61
C SER A 1124 36.00 -17.07 33.31
N THR A 1125 36.41 -17.83 32.29
CA THR A 1125 36.98 -17.25 31.07
C THR A 1125 36.43 -17.93 29.82
N TYR A 1126 36.36 -17.18 28.73
CA TYR A 1126 35.73 -17.61 27.48
C TYR A 1126 36.62 -17.25 26.28
N THR A 1127 36.65 -18.13 25.30
CA THR A 1127 37.18 -17.84 23.95
C THR A 1127 36.07 -18.08 22.92
N TYR A 1128 36.19 -17.41 21.78
CA TYR A 1128 35.15 -17.34 20.76
C TYR A 1128 35.74 -17.46 19.36
N ASP A 1129 34.94 -17.98 18.44
CA ASP A 1129 35.04 -17.67 17.03
C ASP A 1129 33.96 -16.62 16.71
N PRO A 1130 34.34 -15.34 16.47
CA PRO A 1130 33.38 -14.27 16.27
C PRO A 1130 32.36 -14.61 15.19
N LEU A 1131 31.08 -14.33 15.48
CA LEU A 1131 29.90 -14.64 14.65
C LEU A 1131 29.52 -16.13 14.53
N VAL A 1132 30.30 -17.03 15.13
CA VAL A 1132 30.01 -18.48 15.19
C VAL A 1132 29.56 -18.87 16.60
N GLY A 1133 30.38 -18.58 17.62
CA GLY A 1133 30.04 -18.79 19.01
C GLY A 1133 31.24 -19.09 19.92
N VAL A 1134 30.96 -19.49 21.17
CA VAL A 1134 31.98 -19.85 22.16
C VAL A 1134 32.77 -21.06 21.66
N THR A 1135 34.10 -21.00 21.68
CA THR A 1135 34.99 -22.12 21.33
C THR A 1135 35.50 -22.83 22.58
N SER A 1136 35.72 -22.10 23.68
CA SER A 1136 35.99 -22.71 24.98
C SER A 1136 35.43 -21.90 26.14
N MET A 1137 35.08 -22.60 27.22
CA MET A 1137 34.68 -22.01 28.50
C MET A 1137 35.51 -22.68 29.60
N THR A 1138 36.20 -21.89 30.41
CA THR A 1138 36.90 -22.39 31.60
C THR A 1138 36.20 -21.85 32.84
N ASP A 1139 35.72 -22.75 33.69
CA ASP A 1139 35.03 -22.39 34.93
C ASP A 1139 35.98 -21.83 36.01
N ALA A 1140 35.42 -21.37 37.12
CA ALA A 1140 36.18 -20.86 38.26
C ALA A 1140 37.14 -21.89 38.89
N LYS A 1141 36.90 -23.19 38.70
CA LYS A 1141 37.77 -24.29 39.18
C LYS A 1141 38.91 -24.58 38.21
N GLY A 1142 38.94 -23.94 37.04
CA GLY A 1142 39.94 -24.16 36.01
C GLY A 1142 39.62 -25.32 35.07
N TYR A 1143 38.40 -25.86 35.10
CA TYR A 1143 37.98 -26.91 34.17
C TYR A 1143 37.49 -26.31 32.86
N THR A 1144 38.10 -26.71 31.74
CA THR A 1144 37.80 -26.20 30.41
C THR A 1144 36.88 -27.15 29.65
N MET A 1145 35.79 -26.62 29.10
CA MET A 1145 34.96 -27.26 28.10
C MET A 1145 35.22 -26.64 26.73
N TYR A 1146 35.25 -27.47 25.70
CA TYR A 1146 35.42 -27.03 24.31
C TYR A 1146 34.14 -27.27 23.53
N TYR A 1147 33.79 -26.32 22.68
CA TYR A 1147 32.66 -26.42 21.79
C TYR A 1147 33.20 -26.56 20.37
N GLU A 1148 32.52 -27.33 19.52
CA GLU A 1148 32.86 -27.51 18.12
C GLU A 1148 31.64 -27.26 17.24
N TYR A 1149 31.87 -26.56 16.12
CA TYR A 1149 30.84 -26.22 15.14
C TYR A 1149 31.05 -26.99 13.84
N ASP A 1150 29.98 -27.21 13.08
CA ASP A 1150 30.06 -27.75 11.71
C ASP A 1150 30.41 -26.65 10.68
N GLU A 1151 30.55 -27.03 9.41
CA GLU A 1151 30.92 -26.10 8.32
C GLU A 1151 29.85 -25.01 8.06
N PHE A 1152 28.62 -25.17 8.59
CA PHE A 1152 27.56 -24.15 8.55
C PHE A 1152 27.50 -23.32 9.84
N ASN A 1153 28.52 -23.42 10.70
CA ASN A 1153 28.64 -22.67 11.95
C ASN A 1153 27.55 -23.02 12.99
N ARG A 1154 27.09 -24.27 13.01
CA ARG A 1154 26.12 -24.78 14.00
C ARG A 1154 26.78 -25.72 14.99
N LEU A 1155 26.31 -25.73 16.25
CA LEU A 1155 26.93 -26.54 17.29
C LEU A 1155 26.88 -28.03 16.92
N LYS A 1156 28.03 -28.67 16.86
CA LYS A 1156 28.23 -30.08 16.48
C LYS A 1156 28.57 -30.93 17.68
N GLN A 1157 29.55 -30.53 18.50
CA GLN A 1157 30.02 -31.29 19.66
C GLN A 1157 30.37 -30.38 20.83
N VAL A 1158 30.22 -30.91 22.04
CA VAL A 1158 30.78 -30.35 23.29
C VAL A 1158 31.74 -31.37 23.87
N LYS A 1159 32.94 -30.95 24.24
CA LYS A 1159 34.03 -31.80 24.73
C LYS A 1159 34.54 -31.34 26.09
N ASP A 1160 35.03 -32.29 26.89
CA ASP A 1160 35.77 -32.01 28.12
C ASP A 1160 37.22 -31.56 27.87
N ALA A 1161 37.94 -31.26 28.95
CA ALA A 1161 39.35 -30.86 28.93
C ALA A 1161 40.30 -31.92 28.35
N ASP A 1162 39.92 -33.20 28.39
CA ASP A 1162 40.68 -34.31 27.79
C ASP A 1162 40.31 -34.53 26.30
N GLY A 1163 39.38 -33.74 25.76
CA GLY A 1163 38.87 -33.87 24.39
C GLY A 1163 37.82 -34.95 24.18
N LYS A 1164 37.23 -35.51 25.25
CA LYS A 1164 36.14 -36.50 25.16
C LYS A 1164 34.81 -35.80 24.95
N ILE A 1165 33.99 -36.37 24.07
CA ILE A 1165 32.67 -35.85 23.71
C ILE A 1165 31.70 -36.03 24.90
N LEU A 1166 31.12 -34.92 25.35
CA LEU A 1166 30.05 -34.85 26.35
C LEU A 1166 28.66 -34.82 25.69
N ASN A 1167 28.55 -34.15 24.53
CA ASN A 1167 27.32 -34.04 23.76
C ASN A 1167 27.62 -33.93 22.26
N GLU A 1168 26.77 -34.48 21.40
CA GLU A 1168 26.86 -34.44 19.95
C GLU A 1168 25.49 -34.21 19.32
N THR A 1169 25.42 -33.27 18.36
CA THR A 1169 24.21 -32.91 17.62
C THR A 1169 24.39 -33.23 16.15
N MET A 1170 23.44 -33.96 15.55
CA MET A 1170 23.42 -34.26 14.11
C MET A 1170 22.24 -33.56 13.44
N TYR A 1171 22.52 -32.87 12.32
CA TYR A 1171 21.51 -32.19 11.51
C TYR A 1171 21.24 -33.00 10.24
N HIS A 1172 19.98 -33.38 10.00
CA HIS A 1172 19.58 -34.16 8.83
C HIS A 1172 19.00 -33.23 7.74
N TYR A 1173 19.65 -33.18 6.58
CA TYR A 1173 19.21 -32.46 5.38
C TYR A 1173 18.90 -33.44 4.26
N LYS A 1174 18.09 -33.01 3.29
CA LYS A 1174 17.80 -33.80 2.10
C LYS A 1174 18.99 -33.71 1.16
N GLN A 1175 19.68 -34.83 0.95
CA GLN A 1175 20.77 -34.96 -0.03
C GLN A 1175 20.26 -35.04 -1.46
#